data_AF-A0A1E7FBW2-F1
#
_entry.id   AF-A0A1E7FBW2-F1
#
_cell.length_a   1.000
_cell.length_b   1.000
_cell.length_c   1.000
_cell.angle_alpha   90.00
_cell.angle_beta   90.00
_cell.angle_gamma   90.00
#
_symmetry.space_group_name_H-M   'P 1'
#
loop_
_entity.id
_entity.type
_entity.pdbx_description
1 polymer ?
#
loop_
_entity_poly.entity_id
_entity_poly.type
_entity_poly.pdbx_seq_one_letter_code
_entity_poly.pdbx_strand_id
1 'polypeptide(L)'
;MVVVGPEAPLVDGLVDQLTVECPDVLCFGPTKAAAELEASKAFSKDFLKECDIPTAKYRTFTDPAEAIQYVESLDDDDRQVVKASGLAAGKGVLLPTTKQETVEAVKEIMSDKSFGSAGDVCVIESFLIGPEASCFALCDGKTAVLMPAAQDHKRALDNDEGLNTGGMGAYAPAPCVTPDLQKEIEAMCIKTVEKMAERGTPYVGLLYAGMMLTPDGPHVLEFNCRFGDPETQVVLPLLETDLYEIMTACCTGTLDSIDVRFKENVSAATVVCAAQGYPLKYPKGMEINGLDVTNKLDGVKVYHAGTKLDENSVTRCSGGRVLAVTGIGSDLKSSLRAAYKGVNAISFIDTDGAPQMHYRTDIAKKALQKKLRIGVLGSTRGTALIPVMEACASGALNAEIVAVISNSSSAQILEKGKSLGATVVSKFVSAKGLSRAQYDAECTAALVGAGVDYVLLVGYMRILSPSFCKFWAGRCINVHPSLLPKHAGGMDLHVHQAVIDAGEEETGCTIHEVTDDVDGGPIILQKKVLVGKDDTAESLKAKVQPFEGPAFVEAIEGFMKGKVISYADAGVSIDAGNNLVEMIKPFCKATRRVGCDADLGGFGGLFDLAAAGYDAKETVLIGATDGVGTKLRVAQSTKKHSTVGIDLVAMCVNDLIVAGGEPLFFLDYFATGHLEITEAAEVVKGIAEGCRQAGCGLIGGETAEMPSMYAPGDYDLAGFSVGAVARDRILPQGIGPGDVLLGLASSGIHSNGFSLVRKLIEKEGLSYESPCPWDPNAKTIGDSLLTPTKIYVKSCLPLLKEGIVKGMSHITGGGLLENLPRSLPKGIGAEITNHPSLPSVFSWMKNVSGLDDAGMLTTFNCGIGMVLIVDKSCASQAKTMLLEAGEDTVFDLGTVVDYPEIKMMSPLTCS
;
A
#
# COMPACT_ATOMS: atom_id res chain seq x y z
N MET A 1 -2.63 6.04 41.51
CA MET A 1 -3.80 6.20 40.63
C MET A 1 -4.65 4.94 40.72
N VAL A 2 -5.98 5.11 40.68
CA VAL A 2 -6.98 4.03 40.53
C VAL A 2 -7.58 4.16 39.13
N VAL A 3 -7.66 3.05 38.40
CA VAL A 3 -8.30 2.97 37.08
C VAL A 3 -9.50 2.05 37.21
N VAL A 4 -10.71 2.59 37.06
CA VAL A 4 -11.94 1.81 37.25
C VAL A 4 -12.30 1.11 35.95
N GLY A 5 -12.17 -0.22 35.93
CA GLY A 5 -12.43 -1.04 34.74
C GLY A 5 -13.91 -1.29 34.45
N PRO A 6 -14.67 -1.89 35.38
CA PRO A 6 -16.08 -2.23 35.14
C PRO A 6 -17.03 -1.07 35.48
N GLU A 7 -18.24 -1.15 34.93
CA GLU A 7 -19.30 -0.15 35.03
C GLU A 7 -19.92 -0.05 36.44
N ALA A 8 -20.09 -1.16 37.15
CA ALA A 8 -20.81 -1.18 38.42
C ALA A 8 -20.17 -0.28 39.51
N PRO A 9 -18.85 -0.31 39.76
CA PRO A 9 -18.22 0.61 40.71
C PRO A 9 -18.33 2.09 40.31
N LEU A 10 -18.41 2.42 39.03
CA LEU A 10 -18.63 3.80 38.56
C LEU A 10 -20.03 4.29 38.95
N VAL A 11 -21.05 3.48 38.70
CA VAL A 11 -22.45 3.78 39.04
C VAL A 11 -22.68 3.82 40.55
N ASP A 12 -21.95 3.00 41.31
CA ASP A 12 -21.99 3.03 42.77
C ASP A 12 -21.25 4.23 43.39
N GLY A 13 -20.50 5.00 42.58
CA GLY A 13 -19.81 6.23 43.00
C GLY A 13 -18.46 6.01 43.67
N LEU A 14 -17.74 4.96 43.28
CA LEU A 14 -16.38 4.70 43.79
C LEU A 14 -15.45 5.89 43.55
N VAL A 15 -15.54 6.53 42.38
CA VAL A 15 -14.72 7.70 42.04
C VAL A 15 -15.04 8.88 42.96
N ASP A 16 -16.31 9.14 43.25
CA ASP A 16 -16.73 10.20 44.17
C ASP A 16 -16.18 9.95 45.59
N GLN A 17 -16.31 8.71 46.08
CA GLN A 17 -15.81 8.33 47.40
C GLN A 17 -14.29 8.47 47.49
N LEU A 18 -13.55 7.94 46.52
CA LEU A 18 -12.08 8.03 46.50
C LEU A 18 -11.59 9.48 46.40
N THR A 19 -12.28 10.33 45.65
CA THR A 19 -11.93 11.76 45.53
C THR A 19 -12.05 12.48 46.87
N VAL A 20 -13.01 12.08 47.72
CA VAL A 20 -13.22 12.66 49.06
C VAL A 20 -12.28 12.04 50.09
N GLU A 21 -12.18 10.71 50.12
CA GLU A 21 -11.44 9.98 51.16
C GLU A 21 -9.92 9.92 50.92
N CYS A 22 -9.51 9.97 49.65
CA CYS A 22 -8.13 9.81 49.20
C CYS A 22 -7.73 10.90 48.18
N PRO A 23 -7.68 12.19 48.56
CA PRO A 23 -7.49 13.31 47.61
C PRO A 23 -6.15 13.27 46.84
N ASP A 24 -5.14 12.58 47.37
CA ASP A 24 -3.84 12.41 46.70
C ASP A 24 -3.83 11.27 45.66
N VAL A 25 -4.95 10.55 45.50
CA VAL A 25 -5.07 9.42 44.57
C VAL A 25 -5.88 9.83 43.33
N LEU A 26 -5.18 9.99 42.20
CA LEU A 26 -5.85 10.20 40.90
C LEU A 26 -6.78 9.03 40.58
N CYS A 27 -7.98 9.32 40.11
CA CYS A 27 -8.99 8.34 39.73
C CYS A 27 -9.35 8.51 38.25
N PHE A 28 -9.03 7.52 37.43
CA PHE A 28 -9.41 7.47 36.03
C PHE A 28 -10.74 6.70 35.89
N GLY A 29 -11.80 7.45 35.65
CA GLY A 29 -13.17 6.99 35.54
C GLY A 29 -14.15 8.11 35.91
N PRO A 30 -15.36 8.14 35.34
CA PRO A 30 -16.31 9.21 35.62
C PRO A 30 -16.86 9.13 37.05
N THR A 31 -17.29 10.27 37.58
CA THR A 31 -18.12 10.34 38.78
C THR A 31 -19.44 9.62 38.58
N LYS A 32 -20.16 9.27 39.64
CA LYS A 32 -21.51 8.68 39.57
C LYS A 32 -22.45 9.50 38.70
N ALA A 33 -22.41 10.82 38.84
CA ALA A 33 -23.26 11.72 38.07
C ALA A 33 -22.93 11.74 36.58
N ALA A 34 -21.64 11.58 36.22
CA ALA A 34 -21.21 11.47 34.83
C ALA A 34 -21.42 10.05 34.25
N ALA A 35 -21.30 9.02 35.09
CA ALA A 35 -21.54 7.62 34.74
C ALA A 35 -23.01 7.32 34.37
N GLU A 36 -23.94 8.24 34.67
CA GLU A 36 -25.34 8.17 34.27
C GLU A 36 -25.53 7.97 32.75
N LEU A 37 -24.56 8.42 31.93
CA LEU A 37 -24.52 8.16 30.48
C LEU A 37 -24.57 6.67 30.11
N GLU A 38 -24.04 5.77 30.96
CA GLU A 38 -24.16 4.31 30.81
C GLU A 38 -25.23 3.74 31.75
N ALA A 39 -25.37 4.29 32.96
CA ALA A 39 -26.28 3.77 33.98
C ALA A 39 -27.76 3.83 33.57
N SER A 40 -28.13 4.81 32.75
CA SER A 40 -29.50 5.03 32.29
C SER A 40 -29.53 5.37 30.79
N LYS A 41 -30.00 4.44 29.96
CA LYS A 41 -30.16 4.67 28.51
C LYS A 41 -31.19 5.75 28.23
N ALA A 42 -32.25 5.85 29.04
CA ALA A 42 -33.22 6.93 28.94
C ALA A 42 -32.53 8.30 29.10
N PHE A 43 -31.71 8.44 30.15
CA PHE A 43 -30.93 9.66 30.38
C PHE A 43 -29.97 9.95 29.22
N SER A 44 -29.23 8.94 28.74
CA SER A 44 -28.30 9.11 27.62
C SER A 44 -29.01 9.61 26.35
N LYS A 45 -30.20 9.08 26.04
CA LYS A 45 -30.97 9.52 24.88
C LYS A 45 -31.51 10.94 25.02
N ASP A 46 -32.03 11.29 26.21
CA ASP A 46 -32.45 12.66 26.51
C ASP A 46 -31.28 13.64 26.38
N PHE A 47 -30.13 13.29 26.95
CA PHE A 47 -28.91 14.08 26.84
C PHE A 47 -28.47 14.28 25.39
N LEU A 48 -28.40 13.21 24.59
CA LEU A 48 -28.01 13.28 23.17
C LEU A 48 -28.95 14.19 22.39
N LYS A 49 -30.27 14.08 22.63
CA LYS A 49 -31.29 14.91 21.99
C LYS A 49 -31.19 16.37 22.39
N GLU A 50 -31.04 16.67 23.68
CA GLU A 50 -30.87 18.03 24.19
C GLU A 50 -29.61 18.70 23.62
N CYS A 51 -28.56 17.91 23.40
CA CYS A 51 -27.29 18.38 22.88
C CYS A 51 -27.24 18.42 21.35
N ASP A 52 -28.29 18.02 20.62
CA ASP A 52 -28.27 17.89 19.16
C ASP A 52 -27.10 17.00 18.68
N ILE A 53 -26.96 15.82 19.31
CA ILE A 53 -26.00 14.78 18.92
C ILE A 53 -26.81 13.64 18.28
N PRO A 54 -26.51 13.24 17.02
CA PRO A 54 -27.27 12.23 16.31
C PRO A 54 -27.42 10.91 17.07
N THR A 55 -28.67 10.44 17.18
CA THR A 55 -29.07 9.16 17.81
C THR A 55 -30.37 8.67 17.17
N ALA A 56 -30.70 7.38 17.34
CA ALA A 56 -32.00 6.84 16.95
C ALA A 56 -33.16 7.66 17.52
N LYS A 57 -34.25 7.80 16.75
CA LYS A 57 -35.51 8.33 17.28
C LYS A 57 -35.98 7.40 18.39
N TYR A 58 -36.42 7.96 19.50
CA TYR A 58 -36.75 7.15 20.66
C TYR A 58 -37.92 7.72 21.45
N ARG A 59 -38.51 6.86 22.29
CA ARG A 59 -39.43 7.24 23.35
C ARG A 59 -39.24 6.34 24.56
N THR A 60 -39.41 6.91 25.75
CA THR A 60 -39.24 6.23 27.04
C THR A 60 -40.58 5.99 27.72
N PHE A 61 -40.72 4.86 28.42
CA PHE A 61 -41.95 4.46 29.08
C PHE A 61 -41.67 3.91 30.49
N THR A 62 -42.54 4.28 31.43
CA THR A 62 -42.60 3.73 32.80
C THR A 62 -43.83 2.85 33.01
N ASP A 63 -44.80 2.90 32.11
CA ASP A 63 -46.00 2.07 32.11
C ASP A 63 -46.01 1.13 30.88
N PRO A 64 -46.18 -0.19 31.07
CA PRO A 64 -46.16 -1.15 29.96
C PRO A 64 -47.36 -1.03 29.02
N ALA A 65 -48.53 -0.59 29.49
CA ALA A 65 -49.70 -0.43 28.63
C ALA A 65 -49.53 0.77 27.68
N GLU A 66 -48.96 1.88 28.16
CA GLU A 66 -48.61 3.03 27.31
C GLU A 66 -47.55 2.66 26.26
N ALA A 67 -46.54 1.87 26.65
CA ALA A 67 -45.50 1.39 25.74
C ALA A 67 -46.08 0.52 24.61
N ILE A 68 -46.97 -0.42 24.96
CA ILE A 68 -47.65 -1.29 23.99
C ILE A 68 -48.54 -0.46 23.06
N GLN A 69 -49.31 0.50 23.60
CA GLN A 69 -50.15 1.39 22.79
C GLN A 69 -49.32 2.22 21.81
N TYR A 70 -48.14 2.68 22.22
CA TYR A 70 -47.22 3.36 21.31
C TYR A 70 -46.76 2.43 20.17
N VAL A 71 -46.33 1.20 20.48
CA VAL A 71 -45.92 0.21 19.46
C VAL A 71 -47.07 -0.10 18.49
N GLU A 72 -48.28 -0.24 18.99
CA GLU A 72 -49.48 -0.47 18.17
C GLU A 72 -49.80 0.71 17.24
N SER A 73 -49.43 1.94 17.63
CA SER A 73 -49.64 3.15 16.83
C SER A 73 -48.63 3.37 15.70
N LEU A 74 -47.52 2.62 15.67
CA LEU A 74 -46.50 2.71 14.62
C LEU A 74 -46.93 1.96 13.36
N ASP A 75 -46.30 2.23 12.23
CA ASP A 75 -46.55 1.48 10.99
C ASP A 75 -46.02 0.03 11.11
N ASP A 76 -46.61 -0.92 10.36
CA ASP A 76 -46.20 -2.34 10.43
C ASP A 76 -44.77 -2.57 9.94
N ASP A 77 -44.27 -1.72 9.04
CA ASP A 77 -42.93 -1.79 8.46
C ASP A 77 -41.87 -1.05 9.32
N ASP A 78 -42.29 -0.32 10.36
CA ASP A 78 -41.40 0.45 11.24
C ASP A 78 -40.77 -0.46 12.30
N ARG A 79 -39.64 -1.09 11.95
CA ARG A 79 -38.89 -1.92 12.88
C ARG A 79 -38.33 -1.12 14.06
N GLN A 80 -38.49 -1.67 15.27
CA GLN A 80 -38.05 -1.06 16.52
C GLN A 80 -36.98 -1.88 17.24
N VAL A 81 -36.28 -1.24 18.17
CA VAL A 81 -35.39 -1.84 19.16
C VAL A 81 -35.94 -1.53 20.54
N VAL A 82 -36.06 -2.54 21.40
CA VAL A 82 -36.58 -2.38 22.77
C VAL A 82 -35.43 -2.59 23.76
N LYS A 83 -35.20 -1.60 24.62
CA LYS A 83 -34.07 -1.63 25.57
C LYS A 83 -34.54 -1.37 27.01
N ALA A 84 -33.96 -2.10 27.95
CA ALA A 84 -34.02 -1.77 29.37
C ALA A 84 -33.12 -0.56 29.66
N SER A 85 -33.64 0.44 30.37
CA SER A 85 -32.89 1.67 30.64
C SER A 85 -31.69 1.43 31.54
N GLY A 86 -31.83 0.60 32.59
CA GLY A 86 -30.76 0.34 33.55
C GLY A 86 -29.68 -0.61 33.06
N LEU A 87 -28.72 -0.90 33.95
CA LEU A 87 -27.64 -1.87 33.72
C LEU A 87 -28.19 -3.30 33.65
N ALA A 88 -28.26 -3.86 32.44
CA ALA A 88 -28.73 -5.22 32.17
C ALA A 88 -27.61 -6.14 31.63
N ALA A 89 -26.34 -5.82 31.92
CA ALA A 89 -25.15 -6.57 31.49
C ALA A 89 -25.16 -6.93 29.99
N GLY A 90 -25.57 -5.99 29.13
CA GLY A 90 -25.68 -6.17 27.67
C GLY A 90 -26.82 -7.08 27.18
N LYS A 91 -27.62 -7.67 28.08
CA LYS A 91 -28.74 -8.58 27.72
C LYS A 91 -30.08 -7.87 27.55
N GLY A 92 -30.22 -6.66 28.07
CA GLY A 92 -31.45 -5.88 28.02
C GLY A 92 -31.69 -5.15 26.69
N VAL A 93 -31.18 -5.65 25.57
CA VAL A 93 -31.40 -5.09 24.22
C VAL A 93 -32.04 -6.17 23.35
N LEU A 94 -33.29 -5.96 22.97
CA LEU A 94 -34.09 -6.88 22.18
C LEU A 94 -34.31 -6.29 20.77
N LEU A 95 -34.12 -7.12 19.74
CA LEU A 95 -34.16 -6.74 18.32
C LEU A 95 -35.33 -7.40 17.59
N PRO A 96 -36.59 -7.08 17.96
CA PRO A 96 -37.76 -7.65 17.32
C PRO A 96 -37.76 -7.35 15.81
N THR A 97 -38.34 -8.26 15.05
CA THR A 97 -38.49 -8.16 13.59
C THR A 97 -39.92 -7.83 13.18
N THR A 98 -40.88 -8.03 14.08
CA THR A 98 -42.29 -7.70 13.86
C THR A 98 -42.85 -6.84 14.99
N LYS A 99 -43.97 -6.16 14.72
CA LYS A 99 -44.70 -5.39 15.73
C LYS A 99 -45.14 -6.26 16.91
N GLN A 100 -45.59 -7.48 16.64
CA GLN A 100 -45.98 -8.44 17.68
C GLN A 100 -44.80 -8.85 18.56
N GLU A 101 -43.64 -9.16 17.96
CA GLU A 101 -42.40 -9.42 18.71
C GLU A 101 -41.96 -8.20 19.53
N THR A 102 -42.23 -6.98 19.05
CA THR A 102 -41.93 -5.74 19.79
C THR A 102 -42.80 -5.63 21.04
N VAL A 103 -44.09 -5.95 20.95
CA VAL A 103 -44.99 -6.00 22.12
C VAL A 103 -44.54 -7.06 23.12
N GLU A 104 -44.08 -8.23 22.65
CA GLU A 104 -43.54 -9.29 23.51
C GLU A 104 -42.25 -8.86 24.21
N ALA A 105 -41.35 -8.18 23.50
CA ALA A 105 -40.13 -7.61 24.08
C ALA A 105 -40.41 -6.56 25.16
N VAL A 106 -41.44 -5.71 24.96
CA VAL A 106 -41.89 -4.75 26.00
C VAL A 106 -42.39 -5.48 27.25
N LYS A 107 -43.18 -6.54 27.08
CA LYS A 107 -43.66 -7.36 28.20
C LYS A 107 -42.52 -8.04 28.94
N GLU A 108 -41.55 -8.59 28.22
CA GLU A 108 -40.38 -9.24 28.81
C GLU A 108 -39.58 -8.28 29.70
N ILE A 109 -39.38 -7.04 29.23
CA ILE A 109 -38.62 -6.02 29.96
C ILE A 109 -39.42 -5.46 31.16
N MET A 110 -40.67 -5.04 30.94
CA MET A 110 -41.42 -4.24 31.92
C MET A 110 -42.38 -5.07 32.79
N SER A 111 -43.09 -6.04 32.19
CA SER A 111 -44.15 -6.82 32.87
C SER A 111 -43.57 -8.02 33.59
N ASP A 112 -42.74 -8.80 32.90
CA ASP A 112 -42.14 -10.03 33.43
C ASP A 112 -40.93 -9.72 34.33
N LYS A 113 -40.42 -8.49 34.28
CA LYS A 113 -39.24 -8.00 35.00
C LYS A 113 -38.04 -8.93 34.86
N SER A 114 -37.83 -9.47 33.66
CA SER A 114 -36.73 -10.40 33.35
C SER A 114 -35.34 -9.82 33.64
N PHE A 115 -35.24 -8.49 33.73
CA PHE A 115 -34.00 -7.76 34.05
C PHE A 115 -34.04 -7.03 35.40
N GLY A 116 -34.98 -7.38 36.30
CA GLY A 116 -35.13 -6.72 37.60
C GLY A 116 -35.46 -5.23 37.46
N SER A 117 -34.89 -4.39 38.33
CA SER A 117 -35.13 -2.93 38.32
C SER A 117 -34.56 -2.22 37.10
N ALA A 118 -33.65 -2.86 36.33
CA ALA A 118 -33.14 -2.27 35.10
C ALA A 118 -34.24 -2.08 34.03
N GLY A 119 -35.32 -2.86 34.11
CA GLY A 119 -36.47 -2.80 33.21
C GLY A 119 -37.62 -1.89 33.67
N ASP A 120 -37.49 -1.18 34.81
CA ASP A 120 -38.54 -0.29 35.31
C ASP A 120 -38.80 0.90 34.35
N VAL A 121 -37.81 1.25 33.52
CA VAL A 121 -37.96 2.17 32.40
C VAL A 121 -37.55 1.45 31.11
N CYS A 122 -38.42 1.49 30.11
CA CYS A 122 -38.19 0.94 28.78
C CYS A 122 -37.92 2.05 27.77
N VAL A 123 -36.93 1.86 26.91
CA VAL A 123 -36.62 2.74 25.78
C VAL A 123 -36.97 2.00 24.49
N ILE A 124 -37.84 2.58 23.67
CA ILE A 124 -38.18 2.07 22.33
C ILE A 124 -37.53 2.99 21.32
N GLU A 125 -36.67 2.44 20.46
CA GLU A 125 -35.89 3.18 19.46
C GLU A 125 -36.22 2.70 18.05
N SER A 126 -36.16 3.61 17.08
CA SER A 126 -36.18 3.26 15.66
C SER A 126 -34.98 2.37 15.32
N PHE A 127 -35.21 1.31 14.55
CA PHE A 127 -34.12 0.44 14.09
C PHE A 127 -33.21 1.17 13.10
N LEU A 128 -31.94 1.35 13.47
CA LEU A 128 -30.93 1.93 12.58
C LEU A 128 -30.24 0.85 11.74
N ILE A 129 -29.90 1.20 10.51
CA ILE A 129 -29.22 0.31 9.55
C ILE A 129 -27.88 0.93 9.19
N GLY A 130 -26.80 0.15 9.36
CA GLY A 130 -25.45 0.56 9.04
C GLY A 130 -24.42 -0.41 9.59
N PRO A 131 -23.13 -0.22 9.28
CA PRO A 131 -22.04 -0.82 10.03
C PRO A 131 -21.99 -0.27 11.47
N GLU A 132 -21.87 -1.17 12.44
CA GLU A 132 -21.57 -0.80 13.83
C GLU A 132 -20.06 -0.53 14.01
N ALA A 133 -19.69 0.43 14.85
CA ALA A 133 -18.30 0.68 15.24
C ALA A 133 -18.21 1.05 16.71
N SER A 134 -17.15 0.60 17.38
CA SER A 134 -16.82 0.92 18.76
C SER A 134 -15.75 1.99 18.79
N CYS A 135 -16.10 3.17 19.29
CA CYS A 135 -15.25 4.36 19.25
C CYS A 135 -14.91 4.79 20.68
N PHE A 136 -13.62 4.80 21.02
CA PHE A 136 -13.14 5.16 22.36
C PHE A 136 -12.57 6.57 22.33
N ALA A 137 -12.98 7.40 23.28
CA ALA A 137 -12.42 8.72 23.50
C ALA A 137 -11.84 8.83 24.91
N LEU A 138 -10.61 9.34 25.00
CA LEU A 138 -9.96 9.71 26.25
C LEU A 138 -10.43 11.11 26.63
N CYS A 139 -10.95 11.31 27.84
CA CYS A 139 -11.63 12.54 28.24
C CYS A 139 -11.07 13.09 29.55
N ASP A 140 -10.86 14.41 29.61
CA ASP A 140 -10.30 15.12 30.78
C ASP A 140 -11.29 16.10 31.44
N GLY A 141 -12.57 15.98 31.08
CA GLY A 141 -13.63 16.87 31.54
C GLY A 141 -13.86 18.10 30.67
N LYS A 142 -12.98 18.42 29.71
CA LYS A 142 -13.16 19.53 28.76
C LYS A 142 -12.81 19.19 27.32
N THR A 143 -11.91 18.24 27.11
CA THR A 143 -11.43 17.78 25.80
C THR A 143 -11.62 16.28 25.67
N ALA A 144 -11.65 15.81 24.43
CA ALA A 144 -11.70 14.40 24.10
C ALA A 144 -10.71 14.10 22.95
N VAL A 145 -9.99 13.00 23.05
CA VAL A 145 -9.10 12.50 21.99
C VAL A 145 -9.56 11.11 21.58
N LEU A 146 -9.89 10.94 20.30
CA LEU A 146 -10.44 9.69 19.78
C LEU A 146 -9.35 8.68 19.42
N MET A 147 -9.50 7.45 19.91
CA MET A 147 -8.64 6.31 19.57
C MET A 147 -9.08 5.68 18.22
N PRO A 148 -8.22 4.89 17.55
CA PRO A 148 -8.63 4.14 16.36
C PRO A 148 -9.89 3.31 16.62
N ALA A 149 -10.91 3.48 15.77
CA ALA A 149 -12.16 2.76 15.92
C ALA A 149 -11.95 1.24 15.83
N ALA A 150 -12.72 0.50 16.61
CA ALA A 150 -12.76 -0.95 16.57
C ALA A 150 -14.12 -1.43 16.05
N GLN A 151 -14.20 -2.69 15.63
CA GLN A 151 -15.48 -3.37 15.43
C GLN A 151 -15.42 -4.71 16.15
N ASP A 152 -16.48 -5.01 16.89
CA ASP A 152 -16.62 -6.22 17.70
C ASP A 152 -17.52 -7.26 17.04
N HIS A 153 -17.47 -8.48 17.57
CA HIS A 153 -18.26 -9.62 17.12
C HIS A 153 -19.09 -10.16 18.30
N LYS A 154 -20.30 -9.63 18.50
CA LYS A 154 -21.15 -9.93 19.68
C LYS A 154 -21.70 -11.34 19.70
N ARG A 155 -22.06 -11.90 18.54
CA ARG A 155 -22.74 -13.19 18.41
C ARG A 155 -21.80 -14.37 18.70
N ALA A 156 -22.33 -15.41 19.35
CA ALA A 156 -21.55 -16.54 19.83
C ALA A 156 -20.91 -17.39 18.73
N LEU A 157 -21.57 -17.51 17.57
CA LEU A 157 -21.18 -18.37 16.47
C LEU A 157 -20.78 -17.56 15.23
N ASP A 158 -20.13 -18.22 14.28
CA ASP A 158 -19.75 -17.65 12.99
C ASP A 158 -20.98 -17.15 12.20
N ASN A 159 -20.77 -16.23 11.26
CA ASN A 159 -21.79 -15.60 10.43
C ASN A 159 -22.87 -14.83 11.23
N ASP A 160 -22.51 -14.38 12.43
CA ASP A 160 -23.37 -13.65 13.36
C ASP A 160 -24.60 -14.44 13.84
N GLU A 161 -24.43 -15.76 13.98
CA GLU A 161 -25.43 -16.67 14.49
C GLU A 161 -25.32 -16.90 16.02
N GLY A 162 -26.37 -17.47 16.60
CA GLY A 162 -26.44 -17.78 18.02
C GLY A 162 -26.78 -16.59 18.91
N LEU A 163 -26.63 -16.78 20.22
CA LEU A 163 -26.97 -15.78 21.23
C LEU A 163 -25.97 -14.62 21.25
N ASN A 164 -26.44 -13.45 21.66
CA ASN A 164 -25.54 -12.34 21.98
C ASN A 164 -24.66 -12.70 23.18
N THR A 165 -23.42 -12.26 23.13
CA THR A 165 -22.40 -12.46 24.16
C THR A 165 -21.81 -11.10 24.55
N GLY A 166 -20.89 -11.07 25.52
CA GLY A 166 -20.07 -9.88 25.77
C GLY A 166 -19.08 -9.55 24.64
N GLY A 167 -18.99 -10.35 23.58
CA GLY A 167 -18.04 -10.20 22.47
C GLY A 167 -17.14 -11.42 22.33
N MET A 168 -17.09 -12.00 21.13
CA MET A 168 -16.27 -13.17 20.75
C MET A 168 -14.98 -12.80 20.00
N GLY A 169 -14.79 -11.52 19.71
CA GLY A 169 -13.60 -10.98 19.07
C GLY A 169 -13.79 -9.53 18.68
N ALA A 170 -12.70 -8.88 18.31
CA ALA A 170 -12.70 -7.50 17.82
C ALA A 170 -11.49 -7.28 16.92
N TYR A 171 -11.49 -6.18 16.18
CA TYR A 171 -10.33 -5.74 15.40
C TYR A 171 -10.27 -4.22 15.29
N ALA A 172 -9.06 -3.69 15.13
CA ALA A 172 -8.77 -2.27 14.94
C ALA A 172 -7.55 -2.06 14.03
N PRO A 173 -7.49 -0.98 13.23
CA PRO A 173 -8.57 0.00 13.00
C PRO A 173 -9.74 -0.62 12.19
N ALA A 174 -10.96 -0.14 12.40
CA ALA A 174 -12.15 -0.57 11.71
C ALA A 174 -12.30 0.12 10.33
N PRO A 175 -12.20 -0.60 9.19
CA PRO A 175 -12.23 0.02 7.85
C PRO A 175 -13.52 0.74 7.50
N CYS A 176 -14.63 0.47 8.19
CA CYS A 176 -15.89 1.17 7.99
C CYS A 176 -15.86 2.62 8.50
N VAL A 177 -14.95 2.95 9.43
CA VAL A 177 -14.75 4.32 9.91
C VAL A 177 -13.63 4.96 9.09
N THR A 178 -14.01 5.81 8.15
CA THR A 178 -13.06 6.58 7.34
C THR A 178 -12.42 7.70 8.17
N PRO A 179 -11.29 8.29 7.73
CA PRO A 179 -10.68 9.42 8.44
C PRO A 179 -11.63 10.62 8.64
N ASP A 180 -12.53 10.87 7.69
CA ASP A 180 -13.52 11.95 7.81
C ASP A 180 -14.61 11.62 8.84
N LEU A 181 -15.10 10.36 8.83
CA LEU A 181 -16.02 9.89 9.87
C LEU A 181 -15.35 9.89 11.24
N GLN A 182 -14.05 9.57 11.32
CA GLN A 182 -13.31 9.60 12.58
C GLN A 182 -13.27 11.01 13.18
N LYS A 183 -13.05 12.04 12.36
CA LYS A 183 -13.12 13.45 12.80
C LYS A 183 -14.52 13.86 13.24
N GLU A 184 -15.55 13.40 12.53
CA GLU A 184 -16.94 13.69 12.88
C GLU A 184 -17.32 13.06 14.23
N ILE A 185 -16.94 11.80 14.46
CA ILE A 185 -17.16 11.09 15.71
C ILE A 185 -16.37 11.73 16.85
N GLU A 186 -15.14 12.16 16.61
CA GLU A 186 -14.34 12.88 17.60
C GLU A 186 -15.02 14.20 18.01
N ALA A 187 -15.54 14.97 17.04
CA ALA A 187 -16.30 16.19 17.32
C ALA A 187 -17.56 15.90 18.16
N MET A 188 -18.26 14.79 17.92
CA MET A 188 -19.40 14.36 18.75
C MET A 188 -18.98 14.00 20.18
N CYS A 189 -17.82 13.37 20.36
CA CYS A 189 -17.27 13.05 21.68
C CYS A 189 -16.84 14.33 22.42
N ILE A 190 -16.18 15.28 21.74
CA ILE A 190 -15.81 16.58 22.32
C ILE A 190 -17.07 17.31 22.78
N LYS A 191 -18.09 17.42 21.91
CA LYS A 191 -19.38 18.04 22.24
C LYS A 191 -20.07 17.38 23.44
N THR A 192 -19.97 16.06 23.55
CA THR A 192 -20.49 15.30 24.71
C THR A 192 -19.79 15.73 26.00
N VAL A 193 -18.45 15.78 26.00
CA VAL A 193 -17.66 16.19 27.19
C VAL A 193 -17.93 17.63 27.58
N GLU A 194 -17.98 18.55 26.62
CA GLU A 194 -18.30 19.97 26.85
C GLU A 194 -19.68 20.14 27.49
N LYS A 195 -20.71 19.46 26.96
CA LYS A 195 -22.08 19.54 27.47
C LYS A 195 -22.24 18.90 28.85
N MET A 196 -21.48 17.83 29.13
CA MET A 196 -21.41 17.25 30.47
C MET A 196 -20.78 18.22 31.48
N ALA A 197 -19.74 18.95 31.09
CA ALA A 197 -19.13 19.99 31.92
C ALA A 197 -20.08 21.17 32.17
N GLU A 198 -20.79 21.66 31.14
CA GLU A 198 -21.80 22.73 31.28
C GLU A 198 -22.93 22.36 32.27
N ARG A 199 -23.29 21.08 32.35
CA ARG A 199 -24.28 20.54 33.30
C ARG A 199 -23.74 20.39 34.73
N GLY A 200 -22.46 20.68 34.97
CA GLY A 200 -21.81 20.51 36.27
C GLY A 200 -21.39 19.07 36.58
N THR A 201 -21.36 18.19 35.58
CA THR A 201 -20.98 16.78 35.71
C THR A 201 -19.84 16.45 34.72
N PRO A 202 -18.65 17.08 34.85
CA PRO A 202 -17.57 16.89 33.89
C PRO A 202 -17.18 15.42 33.74
N TYR A 203 -16.97 15.00 32.49
CA TYR A 203 -16.68 13.61 32.18
C TYR A 203 -15.17 13.37 32.08
N VAL A 204 -14.60 12.65 33.04
CA VAL A 204 -13.18 12.26 33.09
C VAL A 204 -13.07 10.75 32.96
N GLY A 205 -12.19 10.25 32.10
CA GLY A 205 -11.98 8.82 31.91
C GLY A 205 -12.07 8.41 30.44
N LEU A 206 -12.59 7.19 30.18
CA LEU A 206 -12.79 6.70 28.82
C LEU A 206 -14.27 6.71 28.47
N LEU A 207 -14.65 7.54 27.50
CA LEU A 207 -15.98 7.52 26.90
C LEU A 207 -15.97 6.55 25.72
N TYR A 208 -16.73 5.47 25.82
CA TYR A 208 -16.95 4.53 24.72
C TYR A 208 -18.30 4.82 24.06
N ALA A 209 -18.25 5.39 22.85
CA ALA A 209 -19.41 5.55 21.98
C ALA A 209 -19.61 4.31 21.09
N GLY A 210 -20.74 3.61 21.26
CA GLY A 210 -21.22 2.64 20.28
C GLY A 210 -21.87 3.40 19.13
N MET A 211 -21.32 3.29 17.93
CA MET A 211 -21.72 4.06 16.75
C MET A 211 -22.43 3.17 15.73
N MET A 212 -23.48 3.69 15.12
CA MET A 212 -24.06 3.16 13.89
C MET A 212 -23.73 4.13 12.75
N LEU A 213 -23.08 3.66 11.69
CA LEU A 213 -22.77 4.46 10.52
C LEU A 213 -23.94 4.37 9.53
N THR A 214 -24.90 5.29 9.65
CA THR A 214 -26.10 5.30 8.81
C THR A 214 -25.90 6.14 7.54
N PRO A 215 -26.82 6.08 6.57
CA PRO A 215 -26.71 6.88 5.34
C PRO A 215 -26.73 8.41 5.54
N ASP A 216 -27.17 8.89 6.69
CA ASP A 216 -27.25 10.31 7.05
C ASP A 216 -26.18 10.73 8.06
N GLY A 217 -25.25 9.84 8.42
CA GLY A 217 -24.08 10.15 9.25
C GLY A 217 -23.91 9.18 10.44
N PRO A 218 -22.86 9.36 11.25
CA PRO A 218 -22.65 8.58 12.45
C PRO A 218 -23.71 8.90 13.52
N HIS A 219 -24.40 7.87 14.01
CA HIS A 219 -25.39 7.97 15.09
C HIS A 219 -24.91 7.23 16.34
N VAL A 220 -25.04 7.85 17.51
CA VAL A 220 -24.74 7.19 18.79
C VAL A 220 -25.86 6.19 19.12
N LEU A 221 -25.49 4.90 19.22
CA LEU A 221 -26.37 3.84 19.71
C LEU A 221 -26.52 3.91 21.23
N GLU A 222 -25.38 3.98 21.92
CA GLU A 222 -25.25 4.05 23.37
C GLU A 222 -23.86 4.53 23.77
N PHE A 223 -23.73 5.01 25.01
CA PHE A 223 -22.45 5.24 25.66
C PHE A 223 -22.19 4.17 26.71
N ASN A 224 -20.94 3.72 26.76
CA ASN A 224 -20.36 3.02 27.88
C ASN A 224 -19.30 3.93 28.52
N CYS A 225 -19.20 3.89 29.84
CA CYS A 225 -18.42 4.85 30.61
C CYS A 225 -17.04 4.33 31.02
N ARG A 226 -16.54 3.33 30.29
CA ARG A 226 -15.36 2.54 30.60
C ARG A 226 -14.83 1.85 29.36
N PHE A 227 -13.68 1.20 29.49
CA PHE A 227 -13.09 0.34 28.47
C PHE A 227 -14.03 -0.82 28.07
N GLY A 228 -14.17 -1.06 26.76
CA GLY A 228 -14.87 -2.22 26.21
C GLY A 228 -14.04 -3.51 26.30
N ASP A 229 -14.70 -4.67 26.34
CA ASP A 229 -14.05 -5.99 26.32
C ASP A 229 -14.82 -6.86 25.31
N PRO A 230 -14.25 -7.22 24.13
CA PRO A 230 -12.81 -7.32 23.86
C PRO A 230 -12.16 -6.17 23.06
N GLU A 231 -12.81 -5.03 22.88
CA GLU A 231 -12.32 -3.95 22.01
C GLU A 231 -11.03 -3.31 22.53
N THR A 232 -10.87 -3.22 23.86
CA THR A 232 -9.63 -2.71 24.48
C THR A 232 -8.41 -3.52 24.09
N GLN A 233 -8.56 -4.84 23.91
CA GLN A 233 -7.49 -5.74 23.53
C GLN A 233 -7.00 -5.52 22.10
N VAL A 234 -7.73 -4.78 21.26
CA VAL A 234 -7.26 -4.39 19.91
C VAL A 234 -6.87 -2.93 19.79
N VAL A 235 -7.45 -2.03 20.58
CA VAL A 235 -7.11 -0.60 20.51
C VAL A 235 -5.80 -0.28 21.25
N LEU A 236 -5.64 -0.76 22.50
CA LEU A 236 -4.44 -0.40 23.30
C LEU A 236 -3.11 -0.90 22.74
N PRO A 237 -3.00 -2.07 22.08
CA PRO A 237 -1.73 -2.47 21.46
C PRO A 237 -1.24 -1.52 20.34
N LEU A 238 -2.15 -0.72 19.78
CA LEU A 238 -1.84 0.28 18.77
C LEU A 238 -1.38 1.61 19.38
N LEU A 239 -1.54 1.82 20.70
CA LEU A 239 -1.11 3.05 21.36
C LEU A 239 0.43 3.11 21.44
N GLU A 240 1.00 4.26 21.06
CA GLU A 240 2.44 4.55 21.19
C GLU A 240 2.75 5.40 22.42
N THR A 241 1.91 6.40 22.68
CA THR A 241 2.06 7.29 23.85
C THR A 241 1.78 6.51 25.15
N ASP A 242 2.50 6.80 26.22
CA ASP A 242 2.37 6.05 27.48
C ASP A 242 0.95 6.23 28.07
N LEU A 243 0.28 5.10 28.34
CA LEU A 243 -1.09 5.09 28.84
C LEU A 243 -1.23 5.74 30.22
N TYR A 244 -0.22 5.59 31.08
CA TYR A 244 -0.21 6.21 32.41
C TYR A 244 -0.09 7.73 32.31
N GLU A 245 0.73 8.26 31.39
CA GLU A 245 0.83 9.69 31.13
C GLU A 245 -0.50 10.28 30.65
N ILE A 246 -1.16 9.60 29.71
CA ILE A 246 -2.49 9.98 29.20
C ILE A 246 -3.53 9.97 30.33
N MET A 247 -3.63 8.88 31.08
CA MET A 247 -4.61 8.77 32.17
C MET A 247 -4.38 9.83 33.24
N THR A 248 -3.12 10.13 33.54
CA THR A 248 -2.76 11.22 34.45
C THR A 248 -3.26 12.56 33.91
N ALA A 249 -3.01 12.87 32.63
CA ALA A 249 -3.47 14.09 31.99
C ALA A 249 -5.00 14.21 31.94
N CYS A 250 -5.72 13.09 31.75
CA CYS A 250 -7.17 13.04 31.88
C CYS A 250 -7.61 13.44 33.30
N CYS A 251 -6.99 12.85 34.33
CA CYS A 251 -7.32 13.16 35.72
C CYS A 251 -6.94 14.59 36.14
N THR A 252 -5.95 15.22 35.49
CA THR A 252 -5.48 16.57 35.80
C THR A 252 -6.04 17.66 34.89
N GLY A 253 -6.87 17.32 33.90
CA GLY A 253 -7.45 18.30 32.97
C GLY A 253 -6.43 18.93 32.01
N THR A 254 -5.41 18.16 31.61
CA THR A 254 -4.30 18.64 30.77
C THR A 254 -4.10 17.76 29.53
N LEU A 255 -5.15 17.09 29.05
CA LEU A 255 -5.04 16.18 27.90
C LEU A 255 -4.66 16.93 26.61
N ASP A 256 -5.07 18.19 26.49
CA ASP A 256 -4.68 19.14 25.43
C ASP A 256 -3.16 19.38 25.32
N SER A 257 -2.39 19.05 26.36
CA SER A 257 -0.93 19.20 26.39
C SER A 257 -0.16 17.94 25.99
N ILE A 258 -0.84 16.81 25.78
CA ILE A 258 -0.23 15.53 25.40
C ILE A 258 -0.52 15.20 23.94
N ASP A 259 0.53 14.82 23.21
CA ASP A 259 0.41 14.25 21.86
C ASP A 259 0.10 12.74 21.94
N VAL A 260 -1.18 12.39 21.86
CA VAL A 260 -1.66 11.01 21.91
C VAL A 260 -1.50 10.37 20.53
N ARG A 261 -0.52 9.48 20.39
CA ARG A 261 -0.16 8.84 19.11
C ARG A 261 -0.47 7.35 19.11
N PHE A 262 -0.80 6.87 17.92
CA PHE A 262 -1.06 5.47 17.63
C PHE A 262 -0.16 5.02 16.46
N LYS A 263 0.22 3.74 16.47
CA LYS A 263 1.08 3.13 15.46
C LYS A 263 0.42 3.22 14.08
N GLU A 264 1.14 3.79 13.13
CA GLU A 264 0.74 3.79 11.72
C GLU A 264 1.07 2.44 11.06
N ASN A 265 0.27 2.03 10.07
CA ASN A 265 0.46 0.76 9.34
C ASN A 265 0.57 -0.46 10.26
N VAL A 266 -0.17 -0.46 11.37
CA VAL A 266 -0.31 -1.59 12.28
C VAL A 266 -1.79 -1.84 12.53
N SER A 267 -2.18 -3.10 12.58
CA SER A 267 -3.52 -3.53 12.96
C SER A 267 -3.43 -4.57 14.07
N ALA A 268 -4.51 -4.68 14.84
CA ALA A 268 -4.68 -5.70 15.86
C ALA A 268 -6.02 -6.40 15.67
N ALA A 269 -6.02 -7.71 15.90
CA ALA A 269 -7.21 -8.53 15.88
C ALA A 269 -7.21 -9.46 17.10
N THR A 270 -8.33 -9.55 17.79
CA THR A 270 -8.50 -10.39 18.98
C THR A 270 -9.56 -11.44 18.72
N VAL A 271 -9.23 -12.69 19.05
CA VAL A 271 -10.15 -13.82 19.08
C VAL A 271 -10.35 -14.24 20.54
N VAL A 272 -11.60 -14.33 20.97
CA VAL A 272 -11.93 -14.80 22.32
C VAL A 272 -12.10 -16.32 22.31
N CYS A 273 -11.34 -16.99 23.16
CA CYS A 273 -11.50 -18.41 23.46
C CYS A 273 -12.43 -18.54 24.68
N ALA A 274 -13.61 -19.11 24.44
CA ALA A 274 -14.64 -19.35 25.44
C ALA A 274 -14.73 -20.84 25.82
N ALA A 275 -15.33 -21.11 26.98
CA ALA A 275 -15.71 -22.47 27.36
C ALA A 275 -16.89 -22.95 26.51
N GLN A 276 -16.86 -24.20 26.05
CA GLN A 276 -17.93 -24.82 25.27
C GLN A 276 -19.29 -24.64 25.98
N GLY A 277 -20.30 -24.17 25.23
CA GLY A 277 -21.65 -23.90 25.76
C GLY A 277 -21.90 -22.47 26.25
N TYR A 278 -20.87 -21.61 26.32
CA TYR A 278 -21.06 -20.16 26.47
C TYR A 278 -21.87 -19.59 25.29
N PRO A 279 -22.83 -18.66 25.50
CA PRO A 279 -23.13 -17.90 26.73
C PRO A 279 -24.13 -18.54 27.69
N LEU A 280 -24.55 -19.79 27.47
CA LEU A 280 -25.45 -20.53 28.35
C LEU A 280 -24.66 -21.19 29.49
N LYS A 281 -24.98 -22.45 29.81
CA LYS A 281 -24.26 -23.23 30.82
C LYS A 281 -22.98 -23.79 30.19
N TYR A 282 -21.86 -23.53 30.85
CA TYR A 282 -20.53 -23.95 30.40
C TYR A 282 -19.77 -24.68 31.54
N PRO A 283 -18.85 -25.60 31.21
CA PRO A 283 -17.98 -26.26 32.18
C PRO A 283 -16.94 -25.29 32.75
N LYS A 284 -16.47 -25.58 33.97
CA LYS A 284 -15.37 -24.86 34.66
C LYS A 284 -14.31 -25.85 35.10
N GLY A 285 -13.10 -25.37 35.42
CA GLY A 285 -12.01 -26.17 35.96
C GLY A 285 -11.19 -26.95 34.93
N MET A 286 -11.51 -26.81 33.64
CA MET A 286 -10.72 -27.39 32.54
C MET A 286 -9.29 -26.84 32.58
N GLU A 287 -8.33 -27.70 32.30
CA GLU A 287 -6.92 -27.33 32.21
C GLU A 287 -6.65 -26.57 30.90
N ILE A 288 -5.85 -25.51 30.98
CA ILE A 288 -5.46 -24.70 29.83
C ILE A 288 -4.04 -25.07 29.42
N ASN A 289 -3.91 -25.68 28.25
CA ASN A 289 -2.62 -26.07 27.67
C ASN A 289 -2.14 -25.07 26.63
N GLY A 290 -0.82 -25.00 26.42
CA GLY A 290 -0.20 -24.28 25.31
C GLY A 290 0.15 -22.81 25.56
N LEU A 291 -0.17 -22.25 26.74
CA LEU A 291 0.13 -20.86 27.09
C LEU A 291 1.61 -20.49 26.93
N ASP A 292 2.53 -21.37 27.36
CA ASP A 292 3.98 -21.15 27.25
C ASP A 292 4.46 -21.06 25.79
N VAL A 293 3.81 -21.80 24.89
CA VAL A 293 4.13 -21.79 23.46
C VAL A 293 3.57 -20.51 22.85
N THR A 294 2.31 -20.18 23.15
CA THR A 294 1.63 -19.00 22.61
C THR A 294 2.30 -17.70 23.05
N ASN A 295 2.74 -17.61 24.30
CA ASN A 295 3.43 -16.42 24.84
C ASN A 295 4.82 -16.18 24.19
N LYS A 296 5.38 -17.17 23.49
CA LYS A 296 6.64 -17.03 22.74
C LYS A 296 6.43 -16.70 21.26
N LEU A 297 5.19 -16.62 20.78
CA LEU A 297 4.89 -16.29 19.40
C LEU A 297 5.03 -14.77 19.18
N ASP A 298 5.85 -14.39 18.20
CA ASP A 298 5.99 -13.00 17.79
C ASP A 298 4.65 -12.39 17.37
N GLY A 299 4.39 -11.17 17.84
CA GLY A 299 3.16 -10.43 17.53
C GLY A 299 1.89 -11.00 18.15
N VAL A 300 1.98 -11.94 19.09
CA VAL A 300 0.81 -12.52 19.79
C VAL A 300 0.83 -12.14 21.27
N LYS A 301 -0.32 -11.76 21.81
CA LYS A 301 -0.53 -11.51 23.23
C LYS A 301 -1.77 -12.24 23.73
N VAL A 302 -1.63 -12.93 24.86
CA VAL A 302 -2.74 -13.66 25.50
C VAL A 302 -3.17 -12.92 26.75
N TYR A 303 -4.45 -12.56 26.82
CA TYR A 303 -5.07 -11.96 27.99
C TYR A 303 -5.91 -13.00 28.73
N HIS A 304 -5.71 -13.08 30.05
CA HIS A 304 -6.44 -13.98 30.94
C HIS A 304 -7.76 -13.32 31.38
N ALA A 305 -8.88 -13.67 30.74
CA ALA A 305 -10.19 -13.09 31.04
C ALA A 305 -10.90 -13.84 32.18
N GLY A 306 -10.94 -15.17 32.09
CA GLY A 306 -11.69 -16.03 33.00
C GLY A 306 -10.88 -17.23 33.42
N THR A 307 -9.69 -17.01 34.00
CA THR A 307 -8.78 -18.08 34.44
C THR A 307 -8.51 -18.00 35.93
N LYS A 308 -8.10 -19.13 36.52
CA LYS A 308 -7.58 -19.20 37.90
C LYS A 308 -6.43 -20.19 37.97
N LEU A 309 -5.52 -20.01 38.91
CA LEU A 309 -4.56 -21.05 39.28
C LEU A 309 -5.22 -22.05 40.23
N ASP A 310 -4.92 -23.33 40.07
CA ASP A 310 -5.26 -24.35 41.06
C ASP A 310 -4.14 -24.51 42.12
N GLU A 311 -4.34 -25.46 43.03
CA GLU A 311 -3.40 -25.76 44.13
C GLU A 311 -2.01 -26.21 43.62
N ASN A 312 -1.91 -26.69 42.37
CA ASN A 312 -0.68 -27.13 41.73
C ASN A 312 -0.09 -26.06 40.78
N SER A 313 -0.57 -24.82 40.85
CA SER A 313 -0.18 -23.72 39.94
C SER A 313 -0.50 -23.98 38.47
N VAL A 314 -1.48 -24.84 38.18
CA VAL A 314 -1.98 -25.08 36.82
C VAL A 314 -3.08 -24.06 36.52
N THR A 315 -3.01 -23.44 35.34
CA THR A 315 -4.02 -22.46 34.90
C THR A 315 -5.28 -23.20 34.43
N ARG A 316 -6.43 -22.86 35.00
CA ARG A 316 -7.74 -23.47 34.73
C ARG A 316 -8.80 -22.47 34.32
N CYS A 317 -9.77 -22.92 33.52
CA CYS A 317 -10.95 -22.14 33.14
C CYS A 317 -11.83 -21.83 34.36
N SER A 318 -12.24 -20.57 34.53
CA SER A 318 -13.06 -20.08 35.63
C SER A 318 -14.24 -19.19 35.19
N GLY A 319 -14.23 -18.71 33.94
CA GLY A 319 -15.28 -17.88 33.34
C GLY A 319 -15.82 -18.45 32.03
N GLY A 320 -16.84 -17.80 31.47
CA GLY A 320 -17.41 -18.15 30.16
C GLY A 320 -16.48 -17.78 29.01
N ARG A 321 -16.07 -16.50 28.94
CA ARG A 321 -14.89 -16.07 28.17
C ARG A 321 -13.66 -16.35 29.00
N VAL A 322 -12.70 -17.10 28.46
CA VAL A 322 -11.57 -17.62 29.23
C VAL A 322 -10.29 -16.88 28.87
N LEU A 323 -9.97 -16.79 27.57
CA LEU A 323 -8.80 -16.07 27.06
C LEU A 323 -9.20 -15.14 25.92
N ALA A 324 -8.46 -14.06 25.75
CA ALA A 324 -8.47 -13.24 24.55
C ALA A 324 -7.08 -13.29 23.91
N VAL A 325 -6.98 -13.82 22.69
CA VAL A 325 -5.73 -13.96 21.95
C VAL A 325 -5.68 -12.87 20.89
N THR A 326 -4.77 -11.93 21.08
CA THR A 326 -4.58 -10.77 20.19
C THR A 326 -3.36 -10.99 19.32
N GLY A 327 -3.54 -10.91 18.00
CA GLY A 327 -2.47 -10.79 17.04
C GLY A 327 -2.27 -9.33 16.62
N ILE A 328 -1.02 -8.93 16.44
CA ILE A 328 -0.60 -7.60 15.98
C ILE A 328 0.25 -7.80 14.72
N GLY A 329 -0.02 -7.03 13.67
CA GLY A 329 0.68 -7.15 12.40
C GLY A 329 0.64 -5.84 11.60
N SER A 330 1.34 -5.81 10.46
CA SER A 330 1.39 -4.63 9.58
C SER A 330 0.06 -4.32 8.87
N ASP A 331 -0.90 -5.24 8.93
CA ASP A 331 -2.25 -5.08 8.39
C ASP A 331 -3.25 -6.02 9.11
N LEU A 332 -4.54 -5.87 8.82
CA LEU A 332 -5.61 -6.68 9.42
C LEU A 332 -5.45 -8.18 9.10
N LYS A 333 -4.91 -8.52 7.92
CA LYS A 333 -4.76 -9.92 7.48
C LYS A 333 -3.65 -10.64 8.26
N SER A 334 -2.52 -9.99 8.46
CA SER A 334 -1.37 -10.48 9.21
C SER A 334 -1.66 -10.55 10.70
N SER A 335 -2.35 -9.55 11.27
CA SER A 335 -2.81 -9.57 12.67
C SER A 335 -3.78 -10.72 12.94
N LEU A 336 -4.76 -10.98 12.06
CA LEU A 336 -5.63 -12.17 12.17
C LEU A 336 -4.84 -13.48 12.09
N ARG A 337 -3.90 -13.58 11.15
CA ARG A 337 -3.04 -14.77 11.03
C ARG A 337 -2.27 -15.04 12.33
N ALA A 338 -1.73 -13.99 12.95
CA ALA A 338 -1.04 -14.10 14.24
C ALA A 338 -2.00 -14.52 15.36
N ALA A 339 -3.19 -13.91 15.45
CA ALA A 339 -4.21 -14.25 16.45
C ALA A 339 -4.61 -15.73 16.36
N TYR A 340 -5.00 -16.21 15.18
CA TYR A 340 -5.38 -17.61 14.98
C TYR A 340 -4.22 -18.59 15.16
N LYS A 341 -2.98 -18.19 14.83
CA LYS A 341 -1.79 -19.00 15.16
C LYS A 341 -1.67 -19.21 16.67
N GLY A 342 -1.95 -18.16 17.46
CA GLY A 342 -1.96 -18.25 18.91
C GLY A 342 -3.11 -19.09 19.47
N VAL A 343 -4.32 -18.93 18.91
CA VAL A 343 -5.50 -19.74 19.29
C VAL A 343 -5.26 -21.22 19.02
N ASN A 344 -4.70 -21.57 17.86
CA ASN A 344 -4.43 -22.96 17.47
C ASN A 344 -3.38 -23.65 18.35
N ALA A 345 -2.58 -22.89 19.09
CA ALA A 345 -1.61 -23.43 20.04
C ALA A 345 -2.21 -23.70 21.43
N ILE A 346 -3.45 -23.25 21.69
CA ILE A 346 -4.14 -23.36 22.99
C ILE A 346 -5.21 -24.45 22.93
N SER A 347 -5.43 -25.13 24.05
CA SER A 347 -6.59 -26.00 24.22
C SER A 347 -7.13 -25.98 25.65
N PHE A 348 -8.45 -26.14 25.79
CA PHE A 348 -9.12 -26.35 27.09
C PHE A 348 -9.49 -27.82 27.17
N ILE A 349 -8.89 -28.55 28.12
CA ILE A 349 -9.06 -29.99 28.25
C ILE A 349 -9.79 -30.31 29.55
N ASP A 350 -10.85 -31.11 29.47
CA ASP A 350 -11.55 -31.61 30.67
C ASP A 350 -10.84 -32.82 31.30
N THR A 351 -11.43 -33.36 32.38
CA THR A 351 -10.86 -34.50 33.12
C THR A 351 -10.81 -35.79 32.32
N ASP A 352 -11.63 -35.92 31.28
CA ASP A 352 -11.70 -37.10 30.41
C ASP A 352 -10.80 -36.95 29.17
N GLY A 353 -10.11 -35.81 29.04
CA GLY A 353 -9.20 -35.50 27.93
C GLY A 353 -9.89 -34.89 26.71
N ALA A 354 -11.18 -34.52 26.79
CA ALA A 354 -11.91 -33.95 25.66
C ALA A 354 -11.69 -32.43 25.53
N PRO A 355 -11.60 -31.91 24.28
CA PRO A 355 -11.47 -30.48 24.03
C PRO A 355 -12.81 -29.76 24.27
N GLN A 356 -12.76 -28.67 25.03
CA GLN A 356 -13.93 -27.89 25.46
C GLN A 356 -13.75 -26.39 25.16
N MET A 357 -12.92 -26.06 24.15
CA MET A 357 -12.68 -24.68 23.73
C MET A 357 -13.57 -24.31 22.53
N HIS A 358 -14.26 -23.18 22.64
CA HIS A 358 -15.08 -22.58 21.59
C HIS A 358 -14.52 -21.21 21.19
N TYR A 359 -14.44 -20.93 19.89
CA TYR A 359 -14.05 -19.62 19.35
C TYR A 359 -14.64 -19.45 17.94
N ARG A 360 -14.79 -18.20 17.49
CA ARG A 360 -15.23 -17.89 16.12
C ARG A 360 -14.07 -17.98 15.13
N THR A 361 -14.35 -18.39 13.90
CA THR A 361 -13.35 -18.49 12.82
C THR A 361 -13.48 -17.39 11.76
N ASP A 362 -14.48 -16.52 11.89
CA ASP A 362 -14.82 -15.46 10.93
C ASP A 362 -14.58 -14.04 11.45
N ILE A 363 -13.84 -13.87 12.56
CA ILE A 363 -13.46 -12.54 13.07
C ILE A 363 -12.82 -11.71 11.95
N ALA A 364 -13.32 -10.48 11.75
CA ALA A 364 -12.94 -9.55 10.68
C ALA A 364 -13.13 -10.03 9.23
N LYS A 365 -13.76 -11.18 8.98
CA LYS A 365 -13.94 -11.72 7.62
C LYS A 365 -14.69 -10.76 6.69
N LYS A 366 -15.72 -10.07 7.19
CA LYS A 366 -16.47 -9.04 6.44
C LYS A 366 -15.60 -7.83 6.11
N ALA A 367 -14.71 -7.42 7.01
CA ALA A 367 -13.80 -6.29 6.82
C ALA A 367 -12.71 -6.56 5.76
N LEU A 368 -12.29 -7.82 5.63
CA LEU A 368 -11.34 -8.25 4.59
C LEU A 368 -11.96 -8.30 3.19
N GLN A 369 -13.28 -8.24 3.07
CA GLN A 369 -14.01 -8.28 1.80
C GLN A 369 -14.42 -6.86 1.37
N LYS A 370 -13.46 -6.02 0.94
CA LYS A 370 -13.74 -4.66 0.45
C LYS A 370 -14.78 -4.71 -0.68
N LYS A 371 -15.95 -4.06 -0.48
CA LYS A 371 -16.94 -3.84 -1.54
C LYS A 371 -16.37 -2.91 -2.59
N LEU A 372 -16.65 -3.19 -3.86
CA LEU A 372 -16.29 -2.27 -4.95
C LEU A 372 -17.21 -1.04 -4.92
N ARG A 373 -16.65 0.17 -4.82
CA ARG A 373 -17.44 1.41 -4.79
C ARG A 373 -17.62 1.96 -6.21
N ILE A 374 -18.86 2.00 -6.69
CA ILE A 374 -19.22 2.31 -8.08
C ILE A 374 -19.73 3.75 -8.19
N GLY A 375 -19.22 4.48 -9.16
CA GLY A 375 -19.73 5.78 -9.59
C GLY A 375 -20.39 5.68 -10.96
N VAL A 376 -21.45 6.46 -11.19
CA VAL A 376 -22.22 6.42 -12.43
C VAL A 376 -22.26 7.80 -13.06
N LEU A 377 -21.92 7.90 -14.35
CA LEU A 377 -22.19 9.07 -15.17
C LEU A 377 -23.33 8.75 -16.16
N GLY A 378 -24.38 9.56 -16.19
CA GLY A 378 -25.47 9.33 -17.15
C GLY A 378 -26.25 10.58 -17.52
N SER A 379 -26.79 10.62 -18.75
CA SER A 379 -27.53 11.78 -19.29
C SER A 379 -29.01 11.50 -19.52
N THR A 380 -29.44 10.25 -19.37
CA THR A 380 -30.76 9.77 -19.81
C THR A 380 -31.54 9.13 -18.65
N ARG A 381 -32.51 8.26 -18.97
CA ARG A 381 -33.26 7.49 -17.98
C ARG A 381 -32.40 6.47 -17.23
N GLY A 382 -31.29 6.02 -17.81
CA GLY A 382 -30.38 5.05 -17.19
C GLY A 382 -31.03 3.69 -16.93
N THR A 383 -31.73 3.11 -17.90
CA THR A 383 -32.41 1.80 -17.77
C THR A 383 -31.42 0.67 -17.46
N ALA A 384 -30.23 0.70 -18.06
CA ALA A 384 -29.18 -0.29 -17.83
C ALA A 384 -28.59 -0.26 -16.41
N LEU A 385 -28.84 0.80 -15.62
CA LEU A 385 -28.42 0.85 -14.21
C LEU A 385 -29.26 -0.03 -13.29
N ILE A 386 -30.53 -0.31 -13.65
CA ILE A 386 -31.48 -1.01 -12.77
C ILE A 386 -30.95 -2.40 -12.36
N PRO A 387 -30.47 -3.27 -13.29
CA PRO A 387 -29.95 -4.58 -12.90
C PRO A 387 -28.70 -4.51 -12.00
N VAL A 388 -27.86 -3.48 -12.16
CA VAL A 388 -26.70 -3.26 -11.29
C VAL A 388 -27.16 -2.88 -9.88
N MET A 389 -28.17 -2.01 -9.76
CA MET A 389 -28.75 -1.64 -8.46
C MET A 389 -29.34 -2.86 -7.75
N GLU A 390 -30.10 -3.70 -8.47
CA GLU A 390 -30.69 -4.93 -7.93
C GLU A 390 -29.62 -5.95 -7.50
N ALA A 391 -28.54 -6.10 -8.28
CA ALA A 391 -27.43 -7.00 -7.95
C ALA A 391 -26.64 -6.53 -6.71
N CYS A 392 -26.40 -5.23 -6.55
CA CYS A 392 -25.79 -4.67 -5.34
C CYS A 392 -26.70 -4.83 -4.12
N ALA A 393 -28.00 -4.55 -4.26
CA ALA A 393 -28.98 -4.61 -3.16
C ALA A 393 -29.22 -6.04 -2.65
N SER A 394 -29.28 -7.02 -3.57
CA SER A 394 -29.44 -8.44 -3.23
C SER A 394 -28.15 -9.10 -2.72
N GLY A 395 -27.00 -8.41 -2.82
CA GLY A 395 -25.69 -8.96 -2.49
C GLY A 395 -25.14 -9.94 -3.54
N ALA A 396 -25.82 -10.12 -4.69
CA ALA A 396 -25.32 -10.90 -5.82
C ALA A 396 -24.00 -10.31 -6.36
N LEU A 397 -23.88 -8.98 -6.30
CA LEU A 397 -22.65 -8.25 -6.56
C LEU A 397 -22.10 -7.68 -5.24
N ASN A 398 -20.87 -8.05 -4.85
CA ASN A 398 -20.19 -7.48 -3.68
C ASN A 398 -19.66 -6.05 -3.96
N ALA A 399 -20.56 -5.16 -4.36
CA ALA A 399 -20.31 -3.78 -4.74
C ALA A 399 -21.39 -2.86 -4.16
N GLU A 400 -21.14 -1.56 -4.18
CA GLU A 400 -22.10 -0.53 -3.80
C GLU A 400 -22.00 0.65 -4.77
N ILE A 401 -23.12 1.32 -5.07
CA ILE A 401 -23.11 2.55 -5.87
C ILE A 401 -23.03 3.72 -4.90
N VAL A 402 -22.02 4.58 -5.05
CA VAL A 402 -21.71 5.68 -4.10
C VAL A 402 -21.83 7.06 -4.74
N ALA A 403 -21.91 7.15 -6.06
CA ALA A 403 -22.14 8.40 -6.77
C ALA A 403 -22.93 8.19 -8.06
N VAL A 404 -23.84 9.14 -8.37
CA VAL A 404 -24.53 9.25 -9.65
C VAL A 404 -24.49 10.71 -10.09
N ILE A 405 -23.77 10.99 -11.18
CA ILE A 405 -23.58 12.35 -11.70
C ILE A 405 -24.21 12.47 -13.08
N SER A 406 -24.86 13.61 -13.32
CA SER A 406 -25.43 13.92 -14.63
C SER A 406 -25.02 15.30 -15.13
N ASN A 407 -24.86 15.40 -16.44
CA ASN A 407 -24.75 16.66 -17.17
C ASN A 407 -26.12 17.28 -17.51
N SER A 408 -27.22 16.67 -17.09
CA SER A 408 -28.59 17.18 -17.28
C SER A 408 -29.35 17.17 -15.97
N SER A 409 -29.88 18.33 -15.58
CA SER A 409 -30.64 18.47 -14.33
C SER A 409 -31.99 17.75 -14.38
N SER A 410 -32.49 17.42 -15.56
CA SER A 410 -33.76 16.70 -15.79
C SER A 410 -33.57 15.20 -16.07
N ALA A 411 -32.35 14.67 -15.96
CA ALA A 411 -32.11 13.24 -16.20
C ALA A 411 -32.68 12.40 -15.05
N GLN A 412 -33.59 11.48 -15.37
CA GLN A 412 -34.20 10.57 -14.39
C GLN A 412 -33.18 9.64 -13.70
N ILE A 413 -31.97 9.47 -14.25
CA ILE A 413 -30.90 8.73 -13.56
C ILE A 413 -30.51 9.37 -12.22
N LEU A 414 -30.67 10.69 -12.05
CA LEU A 414 -30.43 11.36 -10.77
C LEU A 414 -31.47 10.96 -9.71
N GLU A 415 -32.72 10.69 -10.11
CA GLU A 415 -33.76 10.19 -9.19
C GLU A 415 -33.45 8.77 -8.73
N LYS A 416 -32.91 7.93 -9.63
CA LYS A 416 -32.40 6.59 -9.28
C LYS A 416 -31.24 6.65 -8.30
N GLY A 417 -30.29 7.58 -8.52
CA GLY A 417 -29.21 7.84 -7.57
C GLY A 417 -29.75 8.18 -6.18
N LYS A 418 -30.72 9.08 -6.09
CA LYS A 418 -31.36 9.45 -4.82
C LYS A 418 -32.09 8.29 -4.15
N SER A 419 -32.69 7.38 -4.92
CA SER A 419 -33.35 6.19 -4.37
C SER A 419 -32.40 5.15 -3.77
N LEU A 420 -31.09 5.24 -4.03
CA LEU A 420 -30.08 4.32 -3.49
C LEU A 420 -29.63 4.66 -2.06
N GLY A 421 -30.03 5.83 -1.55
CA GLY A 421 -29.72 6.27 -0.19
C GLY A 421 -29.04 7.64 -0.13
N ALA A 422 -29.06 8.25 1.06
CA ALA A 422 -28.55 9.62 1.27
C ALA A 422 -27.02 9.75 1.14
N THR A 423 -26.26 8.66 1.33
CA THR A 423 -24.80 8.62 1.09
C THR A 423 -24.42 8.63 -0.38
N VAL A 424 -25.36 8.35 -1.28
CA VAL A 424 -25.07 8.31 -2.72
C VAL A 424 -25.07 9.72 -3.26
N VAL A 425 -23.89 10.20 -3.65
CA VAL A 425 -23.69 11.53 -4.20
C VAL A 425 -24.43 11.64 -5.53
N SER A 426 -25.65 12.19 -5.50
CA SER A 426 -26.51 12.37 -6.66
C SER A 426 -26.47 13.81 -7.15
N LYS A 427 -25.57 14.13 -8.08
CA LYS A 427 -25.19 15.52 -8.41
C LYS A 427 -25.43 15.87 -9.88
N PHE A 428 -26.13 16.99 -10.12
CA PHE A 428 -26.09 17.66 -11.42
C PHE A 428 -24.84 18.55 -11.50
N VAL A 429 -24.05 18.38 -12.57
CA VAL A 429 -22.93 19.27 -12.88
C VAL A 429 -23.27 20.02 -14.16
N SER A 430 -23.26 21.35 -14.09
CA SER A 430 -23.55 22.22 -15.23
C SER A 430 -22.30 22.39 -16.10
N ALA A 431 -22.44 22.20 -17.41
CA ALA A 431 -21.36 22.48 -18.38
C ALA A 431 -21.28 23.95 -18.78
N LYS A 432 -22.18 24.82 -18.28
CA LYS A 432 -22.27 26.22 -18.71
C LYS A 432 -21.02 27.00 -18.29
N GLY A 433 -20.27 27.49 -19.28
CA GLY A 433 -19.06 28.30 -19.06
C GLY A 433 -17.79 27.50 -18.77
N LEU A 434 -17.84 26.17 -18.84
CA LEU A 434 -16.69 25.29 -18.62
C LEU A 434 -16.20 24.69 -19.93
N SER A 435 -14.88 24.60 -20.10
CA SER A 435 -14.29 23.73 -21.12
C SER A 435 -14.58 22.25 -20.80
N ARG A 436 -14.42 21.36 -21.79
CA ARG A 436 -14.59 19.91 -21.61
C ARG A 436 -13.74 19.38 -20.44
N ALA A 437 -12.46 19.72 -20.39
CA ALA A 437 -11.54 19.27 -19.34
C ALA A 437 -11.93 19.81 -17.95
N GLN A 438 -12.36 21.07 -17.85
CA GLN A 438 -12.82 21.64 -16.58
C GLN A 438 -14.11 20.98 -16.09
N TYR A 439 -15.04 20.71 -17.00
CA TYR A 439 -16.27 20.00 -16.67
C TYR A 439 -16.00 18.57 -16.18
N ASP A 440 -15.13 17.83 -16.87
CA ASP A 440 -14.80 16.46 -16.47
C ASP A 440 -13.96 16.41 -15.18
N ALA A 441 -13.19 17.46 -14.88
CA ALA A 441 -12.50 17.61 -13.60
C ALA A 441 -13.49 17.77 -12.44
N GLU A 442 -14.58 18.52 -12.61
CA GLU A 442 -15.67 18.65 -11.62
C GLU A 442 -16.38 17.30 -11.40
N CYS A 443 -16.65 16.55 -12.48
CA CYS A 443 -17.19 15.19 -12.36
C CYS A 443 -16.21 14.27 -11.62
N THR A 444 -14.92 14.32 -11.96
CA THR A 444 -13.89 13.52 -11.28
C THR A 444 -13.78 13.87 -9.80
N ALA A 445 -13.78 15.16 -9.45
CA ALA A 445 -13.73 15.61 -8.07
C ALA A 445 -14.94 15.08 -7.26
N ALA A 446 -16.14 15.09 -7.85
CA ALA A 446 -17.32 14.54 -7.21
C ALA A 446 -17.28 13.00 -7.06
N LEU A 447 -16.76 12.27 -8.06
CA LEU A 447 -16.57 10.81 -7.98
C LEU A 447 -15.51 10.44 -6.95
N VAL A 448 -14.37 11.14 -6.95
CA VAL A 448 -13.27 10.92 -5.99
C VAL A 448 -13.71 11.29 -4.57
N GLY A 449 -14.42 12.40 -4.39
CA GLY A 449 -14.96 12.81 -3.09
C GLY A 449 -15.99 11.82 -2.53
N ALA A 450 -16.72 11.11 -3.39
CA ALA A 450 -17.59 10.00 -2.98
C ALA A 450 -16.81 8.69 -2.70
N GLY A 451 -15.52 8.64 -3.02
CA GLY A 451 -14.64 7.48 -2.88
C GLY A 451 -14.94 6.36 -3.87
N VAL A 452 -15.26 6.71 -5.13
CA VAL A 452 -15.50 5.76 -6.22
C VAL A 452 -14.21 5.02 -6.62
N ASP A 453 -14.29 3.69 -6.68
CA ASP A 453 -13.24 2.81 -7.20
C ASP A 453 -13.42 2.56 -8.73
N TYR A 454 -14.67 2.47 -9.22
CA TYR A 454 -15.01 2.05 -10.60
C TYR A 454 -16.17 2.85 -11.19
N VAL A 455 -16.09 3.27 -12.46
CA VAL A 455 -17.04 4.19 -13.11
C VAL A 455 -17.83 3.51 -14.22
N LEU A 456 -19.15 3.72 -14.24
CA LEU A 456 -20.05 3.27 -15.29
C LEU A 456 -20.60 4.47 -16.09
N LEU A 457 -20.45 4.45 -17.41
CA LEU A 457 -21.14 5.36 -18.32
C LEU A 457 -22.47 4.73 -18.75
N VAL A 458 -23.58 5.29 -18.27
CA VAL A 458 -24.92 4.76 -18.53
C VAL A 458 -25.72 5.77 -19.35
N GLY A 459 -25.70 5.59 -20.67
CA GLY A 459 -26.37 6.50 -21.61
C GLY A 459 -25.86 7.94 -21.45
N TYR A 460 -24.54 8.10 -21.40
CA TYR A 460 -23.87 9.38 -21.20
C TYR A 460 -23.60 10.05 -22.56
N MET A 461 -24.14 11.26 -22.77
CA MET A 461 -24.21 11.92 -24.08
C MET A 461 -23.08 12.95 -24.29
N ARG A 462 -21.92 12.72 -23.67
CA ARG A 462 -20.75 13.60 -23.80
C ARG A 462 -19.50 12.78 -24.05
N ILE A 463 -18.68 13.27 -24.97
CA ILE A 463 -17.32 12.78 -25.15
C ILE A 463 -16.47 13.29 -23.99
N LEU A 464 -15.80 12.38 -23.29
CA LEU A 464 -14.92 12.69 -22.17
C LEU A 464 -13.57 13.24 -22.66
N SER A 465 -12.91 14.03 -21.82
CA SER A 465 -11.57 14.56 -22.09
C SER A 465 -10.49 13.49 -21.94
N PRO A 466 -9.35 13.61 -22.66
CA PRO A 466 -8.21 12.73 -22.47
C PRO A 466 -7.72 12.65 -21.02
N SER A 467 -7.80 13.76 -20.27
CA SER A 467 -7.47 13.80 -18.84
C SER A 467 -8.38 12.92 -17.99
N PHE A 468 -9.68 12.88 -18.29
CA PHE A 468 -10.62 12.01 -17.58
C PHE A 468 -10.36 10.54 -17.91
N CYS A 469 -10.24 10.22 -19.20
CA CYS A 469 -10.00 8.85 -19.65
C CYS A 469 -8.67 8.32 -19.08
N LYS A 470 -7.62 9.16 -19.03
CA LYS A 470 -6.35 8.81 -18.39
C LYS A 470 -6.49 8.58 -16.89
N PHE A 471 -7.24 9.41 -16.17
CA PHE A 471 -7.40 9.28 -14.72
C PHE A 471 -8.19 8.01 -14.32
N TRP A 472 -9.22 7.67 -15.11
CA TRP A 472 -10.07 6.51 -14.88
C TRP A 472 -9.73 5.30 -15.77
N ALA A 473 -8.54 5.26 -16.37
CA ALA A 473 -8.09 4.16 -17.22
C ALA A 473 -8.20 2.81 -16.49
N GLY A 474 -8.70 1.77 -17.18
CA GLY A 474 -8.98 0.44 -16.61
C GLY A 474 -10.08 0.41 -15.53
N ARG A 475 -10.68 1.57 -15.21
CA ARG A 475 -11.69 1.73 -14.14
C ARG A 475 -12.93 2.49 -14.61
N CYS A 476 -13.14 2.60 -15.91
CA CYS A 476 -14.29 3.27 -16.51
C CYS A 476 -14.79 2.46 -17.72
N ILE A 477 -16.05 2.04 -17.66
CA ILE A 477 -16.66 1.23 -18.73
C ILE A 477 -17.94 1.86 -19.25
N ASN A 478 -18.20 1.64 -20.53
CA ASN A 478 -19.40 2.11 -21.22
C ASN A 478 -20.14 0.94 -21.87
N VAL A 479 -21.45 1.09 -22.03
CA VAL A 479 -22.27 0.20 -22.84
C VAL A 479 -22.62 0.87 -24.17
N HIS A 480 -22.31 0.18 -25.26
CA HIS A 480 -22.66 0.60 -26.62
C HIS A 480 -23.77 -0.29 -27.20
N PRO A 481 -24.84 0.26 -27.80
CA PRO A 481 -26.00 -0.49 -28.29
C PRO A 481 -25.78 -1.17 -29.68
N SER A 482 -24.54 -1.58 -29.98
CA SER A 482 -24.20 -2.44 -31.13
C SER A 482 -22.97 -3.30 -30.82
N LEU A 483 -22.58 -4.18 -31.77
CA LEU A 483 -21.35 -4.97 -31.68
C LEU A 483 -20.15 -4.17 -32.22
N LEU A 484 -19.36 -3.58 -31.33
CA LEU A 484 -18.10 -2.91 -31.69
C LEU A 484 -17.07 -3.90 -32.27
N PRO A 485 -16.15 -3.45 -33.14
CA PRO A 485 -15.94 -2.07 -33.59
C PRO A 485 -16.93 -1.58 -34.66
N LYS A 486 -17.88 -2.43 -35.10
CA LYS A 486 -18.87 -2.02 -36.10
C LYS A 486 -19.89 -1.03 -35.51
N HIS A 487 -20.26 -0.04 -36.31
CA HIS A 487 -21.22 1.02 -35.94
C HIS A 487 -20.82 1.83 -34.69
N ALA A 488 -19.52 2.02 -34.47
CA ALA A 488 -18.98 2.94 -33.47
C ALA A 488 -19.48 4.38 -33.71
N GLY A 489 -19.67 5.15 -32.64
CA GLY A 489 -20.11 6.55 -32.68
C GLY A 489 -21.60 6.76 -32.97
N GLY A 490 -22.35 5.70 -33.28
CA GLY A 490 -23.80 5.74 -33.46
C GLY A 490 -24.54 5.55 -32.13
N MET A 491 -25.62 6.30 -31.89
CA MET A 491 -26.41 6.18 -30.66
C MET A 491 -27.91 6.01 -30.96
N ASP A 492 -28.61 5.38 -30.02
CA ASP A 492 -30.07 5.25 -30.04
C ASP A 492 -30.59 4.65 -31.37
N LEU A 493 -31.73 5.08 -31.90
CA LEU A 493 -32.31 4.54 -33.14
C LEU A 493 -31.39 4.61 -34.36
N HIS A 494 -30.45 5.58 -34.41
CA HIS A 494 -29.54 5.74 -35.54
C HIS A 494 -28.57 4.56 -35.67
N VAL A 495 -28.08 4.01 -34.55
CA VAL A 495 -27.17 2.87 -34.59
C VAL A 495 -27.88 1.61 -35.08
N HIS A 496 -29.13 1.42 -34.67
CA HIS A 496 -29.94 0.27 -35.09
C HIS A 496 -30.37 0.39 -36.55
N GLN A 497 -30.66 1.60 -37.02
CA GLN A 497 -30.91 1.84 -38.44
C GLN A 497 -29.66 1.56 -39.28
N ALA A 498 -28.47 1.97 -38.83
CA ALA A 498 -27.22 1.69 -39.52
C ALA A 498 -26.90 0.18 -39.62
N VAL A 499 -27.24 -0.60 -38.59
CA VAL A 499 -27.13 -2.07 -38.60
C VAL A 499 -28.05 -2.68 -39.66
N ILE A 500 -29.30 -2.20 -39.76
CA ILE A 500 -30.28 -2.67 -40.75
C ILE A 500 -29.83 -2.29 -42.17
N ASP A 501 -29.42 -1.04 -42.37
CA ASP A 501 -28.98 -0.53 -43.68
C ASP A 501 -27.73 -1.25 -44.18
N ALA A 502 -26.86 -1.69 -43.27
CA ALA A 502 -25.68 -2.51 -43.58
C ALA A 502 -25.99 -3.99 -43.86
N GLY A 503 -27.23 -4.43 -43.62
CA GLY A 503 -27.66 -5.81 -43.85
C GLY A 503 -26.98 -6.83 -42.92
N GLU A 504 -26.63 -6.42 -41.70
CA GLU A 504 -26.00 -7.30 -40.72
C GLU A 504 -26.98 -8.39 -40.23
N GLU A 505 -26.50 -9.63 -40.09
CA GLU A 505 -27.32 -10.76 -39.62
C GLU A 505 -27.39 -10.83 -38.08
N GLU A 506 -26.43 -10.20 -37.39
CA GLU A 506 -26.31 -10.15 -35.94
C GLU A 506 -26.03 -8.72 -35.45
N THR A 507 -26.59 -8.37 -34.29
CA THR A 507 -26.25 -7.15 -33.55
C THR A 507 -26.25 -7.44 -32.05
N GLY A 508 -26.20 -6.43 -31.19
CA GLY A 508 -26.08 -6.67 -29.76
C GLY A 508 -25.78 -5.43 -28.95
N CYS A 509 -25.27 -5.64 -27.74
CA CYS A 509 -24.61 -4.59 -26.96
C CYS A 509 -23.17 -5.00 -26.64
N THR A 510 -22.32 -3.99 -26.51
CA THR A 510 -20.90 -4.14 -26.16
C THR A 510 -20.60 -3.38 -24.87
N ILE A 511 -19.99 -4.05 -23.88
CA ILE A 511 -19.30 -3.39 -22.78
C ILE A 511 -17.84 -3.23 -23.17
N HIS A 512 -17.32 -2.01 -23.10
CA HIS A 512 -15.93 -1.72 -23.42
C HIS A 512 -15.34 -0.70 -22.43
N GLU A 513 -14.02 -0.69 -22.32
CA GLU A 513 -13.30 0.34 -21.57
C GLU A 513 -13.39 1.70 -22.27
N VAL A 514 -13.45 2.76 -21.47
CA VAL A 514 -13.55 4.13 -21.98
C VAL A 514 -12.16 4.69 -22.26
N THR A 515 -11.90 4.98 -23.54
CA THR A 515 -10.69 5.64 -24.02
C THR A 515 -11.01 7.07 -24.49
N ASP A 516 -9.99 7.82 -24.91
CA ASP A 516 -10.16 9.12 -25.57
C ASP A 516 -10.75 8.97 -27.00
N ASP A 517 -10.52 7.82 -27.64
CA ASP A 517 -11.22 7.40 -28.85
C ASP A 517 -12.66 6.97 -28.54
N VAL A 518 -13.64 7.59 -29.21
CA VAL A 518 -15.07 7.30 -29.03
C VAL A 518 -15.37 5.87 -29.48
N ASP A 519 -15.90 5.07 -28.55
CA ASP A 519 -16.21 3.64 -28.74
C ASP A 519 -15.02 2.81 -29.26
N GLY A 520 -13.79 3.27 -29.04
CA GLY A 520 -12.56 2.65 -29.54
C GLY A 520 -11.81 1.80 -28.51
N GLY A 521 -12.27 1.77 -27.27
CA GLY A 521 -11.56 1.08 -26.19
C GLY A 521 -11.70 -0.44 -26.21
N PRO A 522 -10.83 -1.16 -25.47
CA PRO A 522 -10.87 -2.62 -25.36
C PRO A 522 -12.28 -3.17 -25.01
N ILE A 523 -12.72 -4.16 -25.78
CA ILE A 523 -14.01 -4.84 -25.58
C ILE A 523 -13.88 -5.81 -24.41
N ILE A 524 -14.73 -5.65 -23.40
CA ILE A 524 -14.79 -6.53 -22.22
C ILE A 524 -15.77 -7.68 -22.47
N LEU A 525 -16.96 -7.36 -22.98
CA LEU A 525 -18.05 -8.31 -23.14
C LEU A 525 -18.96 -7.88 -24.29
N GLN A 526 -19.50 -8.85 -25.03
CA GLN A 526 -20.56 -8.62 -26.02
C GLN A 526 -21.72 -9.59 -25.80
N LYS A 527 -22.95 -9.07 -25.90
CA LYS A 527 -24.17 -9.88 -25.96
C LYS A 527 -24.78 -9.74 -27.34
N LYS A 528 -25.06 -10.86 -27.99
CA LYS A 528 -25.55 -10.89 -29.37
C LYS A 528 -27.04 -11.20 -29.46
N VAL A 529 -27.69 -10.64 -30.48
CA VAL A 529 -29.07 -10.93 -30.90
C VAL A 529 -29.12 -11.03 -32.43
N LEU A 530 -30.04 -11.84 -32.94
CA LEU A 530 -30.25 -11.99 -34.38
C LEU A 530 -31.06 -10.82 -34.95
N VAL A 531 -30.68 -10.35 -36.13
CA VAL A 531 -31.43 -9.36 -36.92
C VAL A 531 -32.39 -10.09 -37.85
N GLY A 532 -33.69 -9.89 -37.63
CA GLY A 532 -34.75 -10.44 -38.46
C GLY A 532 -34.99 -9.63 -39.73
N LYS A 533 -35.55 -10.25 -40.77
CA LYS A 533 -35.84 -9.59 -42.06
C LYS A 533 -36.87 -8.46 -41.96
N ASP A 534 -37.72 -8.49 -40.95
CA ASP A 534 -38.79 -7.52 -40.70
C ASP A 534 -38.47 -6.58 -39.51
N ASP A 535 -37.24 -6.62 -38.98
CA ASP A 535 -36.86 -5.77 -37.86
C ASP A 535 -36.74 -4.29 -38.29
N THR A 536 -37.41 -3.40 -37.57
CA THR A 536 -37.19 -1.94 -37.61
C THR A 536 -36.19 -1.52 -36.53
N ALA A 537 -35.64 -0.30 -36.64
CA ALA A 537 -34.73 0.24 -35.63
C ALA A 537 -35.32 0.22 -34.20
N GLU A 538 -36.62 0.49 -34.05
CA GLU A 538 -37.33 0.43 -32.78
C GLU A 538 -37.44 -1.00 -32.24
N SER A 539 -37.78 -1.96 -33.12
CA SER A 539 -37.88 -3.37 -32.72
C SER A 539 -36.52 -3.95 -32.34
N LEU A 540 -35.45 -3.54 -33.04
CA LEU A 540 -34.09 -3.98 -32.77
C LEU A 540 -33.56 -3.37 -31.47
N LYS A 541 -33.84 -2.09 -31.22
CA LYS A 541 -33.58 -1.44 -29.93
C LYS A 541 -34.26 -2.18 -28.78
N ALA A 542 -35.53 -2.54 -28.94
CA ALA A 542 -36.29 -3.29 -27.93
C ALA A 542 -35.71 -4.70 -27.67
N LYS A 543 -35.06 -5.31 -28.66
CA LYS A 543 -34.35 -6.60 -28.50
C LYS A 543 -33.00 -6.46 -27.79
N VAL A 544 -32.23 -5.39 -28.08
CA VAL A 544 -30.89 -5.17 -27.52
C VAL A 544 -30.92 -4.66 -26.09
N GLN A 545 -31.80 -3.69 -25.81
CA GLN A 545 -31.82 -2.95 -24.54
C GLN A 545 -31.91 -3.82 -23.26
N PRO A 546 -32.67 -4.94 -23.22
CA PRO A 546 -32.71 -5.82 -22.04
C PRO A 546 -31.37 -6.46 -21.68
N PHE A 547 -30.42 -6.54 -22.62
CA PHE A 547 -29.11 -7.16 -22.39
C PHE A 547 -28.07 -6.19 -21.81
N GLU A 548 -28.26 -4.88 -21.94
CA GLU A 548 -27.27 -3.87 -21.52
C GLU A 548 -26.98 -3.92 -20.01
N GLY A 549 -28.02 -4.00 -19.18
CA GLY A 549 -27.87 -4.04 -17.72
C GLY A 549 -27.25 -5.34 -17.21
N PRO A 550 -27.73 -6.53 -17.63
CA PRO A 550 -27.06 -7.80 -17.31
C PRO A 550 -25.60 -7.85 -17.80
N ALA A 551 -25.29 -7.26 -18.95
CA ALA A 551 -23.92 -7.16 -19.44
C ALA A 551 -23.04 -6.31 -18.52
N PHE A 552 -23.54 -5.21 -17.95
CA PHE A 552 -22.83 -4.48 -16.90
C PHE A 552 -22.57 -5.34 -15.66
N VAL A 553 -23.56 -6.08 -15.17
CA VAL A 553 -23.40 -6.94 -13.99
C VAL A 553 -22.31 -7.98 -14.25
N GLU A 554 -22.33 -8.67 -15.39
CA GLU A 554 -21.32 -9.65 -15.76
C GLU A 554 -19.93 -9.05 -15.95
N ALA A 555 -19.84 -7.84 -16.52
CA ALA A 555 -18.58 -7.13 -16.65
C ALA A 555 -18.01 -6.71 -15.28
N ILE A 556 -18.85 -6.25 -14.35
CA ILE A 556 -18.42 -5.91 -12.99
C ILE A 556 -18.06 -7.17 -12.22
N GLU A 557 -18.83 -8.25 -12.35
CA GLU A 557 -18.46 -9.55 -11.79
C GLU A 557 -17.15 -10.07 -12.37
N GLY A 558 -16.91 -9.91 -13.67
CA GLY A 558 -15.65 -10.24 -14.32
C GLY A 558 -14.49 -9.43 -13.76
N PHE A 559 -14.68 -8.12 -13.58
CA PHE A 559 -13.73 -7.24 -12.91
C PHE A 559 -13.46 -7.66 -11.46
N MET A 560 -14.49 -8.11 -10.73
CA MET A 560 -14.36 -8.54 -9.32
C MET A 560 -13.80 -9.97 -9.16
N LYS A 561 -14.18 -10.91 -10.02
CA LYS A 561 -13.67 -12.29 -10.08
C LYS A 561 -12.25 -12.32 -10.65
N GLY A 562 -11.91 -11.34 -11.48
CA GLY A 562 -10.55 -10.99 -11.91
C GLY A 562 -9.70 -10.34 -10.82
N LYS A 563 -10.22 -10.18 -9.59
CA LYS A 563 -9.47 -9.74 -8.40
C LYS A 563 -9.03 -10.92 -7.53
N VAL A 564 -8.29 -11.86 -8.13
CA VAL A 564 -7.07 -12.29 -7.45
C VAL A 564 -6.26 -11.00 -7.32
N ILE A 565 -5.82 -10.60 -6.11
CA ILE A 565 -4.75 -9.59 -6.00
C ILE A 565 -3.59 -10.19 -6.78
N SER A 566 -3.49 -9.80 -8.04
CA SER A 566 -2.34 -10.09 -8.85
C SER A 566 -1.34 -8.99 -8.55
N TYR A 567 -0.08 -9.31 -8.76
CA TYR A 567 1.02 -8.36 -8.68
C TYR A 567 0.70 -7.04 -9.44
N ALA A 568 -0.18 -7.08 -10.44
CA ALA A 568 -0.65 -5.93 -11.24
C ALA A 568 -1.39 -4.85 -10.45
N ASP A 569 -2.11 -5.20 -9.39
CA ASP A 569 -2.87 -4.23 -8.58
C ASP A 569 -1.98 -3.41 -7.63
N ALA A 570 -0.72 -3.82 -7.42
CA ALA A 570 0.33 -3.00 -6.79
C ALA A 570 0.99 -2.04 -7.81
N GLY A 571 0.46 -1.99 -9.05
CA GLY A 571 1.13 -1.47 -10.22
C GLY A 571 2.30 -2.39 -10.56
N VAL A 572 2.08 -3.66 -10.91
CA VAL A 572 3.10 -4.56 -11.49
C VAL A 572 2.46 -5.54 -12.49
N SER A 573 2.27 -5.12 -13.73
CA SER A 573 1.58 -5.97 -14.72
C SER A 573 2.38 -7.26 -15.00
N ILE A 574 1.85 -8.42 -14.61
CA ILE A 574 2.44 -9.74 -14.90
C ILE A 574 2.51 -9.97 -16.42
N ASP A 575 1.51 -9.50 -17.16
CA ASP A 575 1.50 -9.57 -18.62
C ASP A 575 2.55 -8.63 -19.25
N ALA A 576 2.78 -7.45 -18.67
CA ALA A 576 3.87 -6.56 -19.09
C ALA A 576 5.24 -7.16 -18.77
N GLY A 577 5.40 -7.80 -17.61
CA GLY A 577 6.59 -8.56 -17.25
C GLY A 577 6.85 -9.71 -18.21
N ASN A 578 5.83 -10.51 -18.54
CA ASN A 578 5.94 -11.60 -19.51
C ASN A 578 6.27 -11.10 -20.93
N ASN A 579 5.63 -10.02 -21.36
CA ASN A 579 5.92 -9.39 -22.66
C ASN A 579 7.34 -8.83 -22.73
N LEU A 580 7.80 -8.19 -21.65
CA LEU A 580 9.19 -7.74 -21.52
C LEU A 580 10.15 -8.92 -21.63
N VAL A 581 9.92 -10.01 -20.90
CA VAL A 581 10.72 -11.24 -20.96
C VAL A 581 10.83 -11.79 -22.39
N GLU A 582 9.71 -11.87 -23.13
CA GLU A 582 9.73 -12.31 -24.53
C GLU A 582 10.53 -11.37 -25.44
N MET A 583 10.45 -10.06 -25.21
CA MET A 583 11.22 -9.07 -25.98
C MET A 583 12.73 -9.14 -25.70
N ILE A 584 13.14 -9.41 -24.45
CA ILE A 584 14.55 -9.37 -24.05
C ILE A 584 15.27 -10.72 -24.19
N LYS A 585 14.54 -11.84 -24.27
CA LYS A 585 15.07 -13.20 -24.44
C LYS A 585 16.15 -13.31 -25.53
N PRO A 586 15.96 -12.75 -26.75
CA PRO A 586 16.99 -12.83 -27.80
C PRO A 586 18.30 -12.13 -27.43
N PHE A 587 18.23 -11.00 -26.71
CA PHE A 587 19.41 -10.25 -26.29
C PHE A 587 20.16 -10.98 -25.17
N CYS A 588 19.46 -11.54 -24.20
CA CYS A 588 20.06 -12.32 -23.13
C CYS A 588 20.76 -13.57 -23.68
N LYS A 589 20.10 -14.29 -24.59
CA LYS A 589 20.68 -15.46 -25.29
C LYS A 589 21.95 -15.13 -26.07
N ALA A 590 22.10 -13.90 -26.56
CA ALA A 590 23.31 -13.45 -27.25
C ALA A 590 24.54 -13.29 -26.31
N THR A 591 24.33 -13.34 -24.99
CA THR A 591 25.38 -13.27 -23.96
C THR A 591 25.88 -14.64 -23.50
N ARG A 592 25.29 -15.73 -24.03
CA ARG A 592 25.69 -17.11 -23.75
C ARG A 592 27.22 -17.27 -23.79
N ARG A 593 27.75 -18.02 -22.81
CA ARG A 593 29.15 -18.41 -22.77
C ARG A 593 29.33 -19.82 -22.22
N VAL A 594 30.53 -20.36 -22.29
CA VAL A 594 30.84 -21.64 -21.65
C VAL A 594 30.59 -21.50 -20.13
N GLY A 595 29.83 -22.45 -19.58
CA GLY A 595 29.38 -22.43 -18.19
C GLY A 595 27.96 -21.87 -18.00
N CYS A 596 27.38 -21.16 -18.98
CA CYS A 596 25.99 -20.68 -18.87
C CYS A 596 25.31 -20.41 -20.23
N ASP A 597 24.12 -20.98 -20.41
CA ASP A 597 23.31 -20.81 -21.62
C ASP A 597 22.54 -19.49 -21.70
N ALA A 598 22.55 -18.67 -20.63
CA ALA A 598 21.86 -17.38 -20.54
C ALA A 598 20.36 -17.47 -20.92
N ASP A 599 19.68 -18.51 -20.43
CA ASP A 599 18.27 -18.75 -20.68
C ASP A 599 17.40 -18.11 -19.57
N LEU A 600 16.35 -17.39 -19.97
CA LEU A 600 15.44 -16.69 -19.06
C LEU A 600 14.15 -17.49 -18.86
N GLY A 601 13.69 -17.59 -17.60
CA GLY A 601 12.40 -18.20 -17.24
C GLY A 601 12.46 -19.31 -16.17
N GLY A 602 13.64 -19.62 -15.63
CA GLY A 602 13.80 -20.48 -14.45
C GLY A 602 13.81 -19.69 -13.14
N PHE A 603 13.69 -20.37 -11.99
CA PHE A 603 13.76 -19.76 -10.65
C PHE A 603 15.13 -19.10 -10.32
N GLY A 604 16.16 -19.32 -11.14
CA GLY A 604 17.48 -18.70 -11.00
C GLY A 604 18.41 -19.09 -12.15
N GLY A 605 19.35 -18.20 -12.46
CA GLY A 605 20.41 -18.46 -13.43
C GLY A 605 21.48 -19.41 -12.87
N LEU A 606 21.97 -20.33 -13.70
CA LEU A 606 22.99 -21.30 -13.31
C LEU A 606 24.31 -21.02 -14.04
N PHE A 607 25.43 -21.10 -13.32
CA PHE A 607 26.77 -21.06 -13.91
C PHE A 607 27.59 -22.26 -13.46
N ASP A 608 28.00 -23.10 -14.42
CA ASP A 608 28.85 -24.27 -14.18
C ASP A 608 30.33 -23.89 -14.31
N LEU A 609 30.98 -23.75 -13.16
CA LEU A 609 32.40 -23.43 -13.05
C LEU A 609 33.29 -24.51 -13.69
N ALA A 610 32.96 -25.79 -13.51
CA ALA A 610 33.76 -26.88 -14.04
C ALA A 610 33.68 -26.92 -15.57
N ALA A 611 32.47 -26.75 -16.13
CA ALA A 611 32.29 -26.65 -17.58
C ALA A 611 33.01 -25.43 -18.17
N ALA A 612 33.08 -24.31 -17.43
CA ALA A 612 33.84 -23.12 -17.79
C ALA A 612 35.37 -23.26 -17.61
N GLY A 613 35.86 -24.41 -17.13
CA GLY A 613 37.28 -24.71 -17.00
C GLY A 613 37.93 -24.28 -15.68
N TYR A 614 37.13 -23.91 -14.67
CA TYR A 614 37.63 -23.51 -13.36
C TYR A 614 37.76 -24.71 -12.41
N ASP A 615 38.87 -24.78 -11.68
CA ASP A 615 39.05 -25.73 -10.58
C ASP A 615 38.37 -25.18 -9.31
N ALA A 616 37.39 -25.89 -8.78
CA ALA A 616 36.62 -25.47 -7.61
C ALA A 616 37.46 -25.26 -6.33
N LYS A 617 38.65 -25.87 -6.21
CA LYS A 617 39.52 -25.71 -5.03
C LYS A 617 40.35 -24.43 -5.11
N GLU A 618 40.84 -24.13 -6.31
CA GLU A 618 41.76 -23.02 -6.57
C GLU A 618 41.03 -21.72 -6.98
N THR A 619 39.74 -21.81 -7.30
CA THR A 619 38.93 -20.65 -7.72
C THR A 619 38.27 -19.97 -6.54
N VAL A 620 38.32 -18.64 -6.53
CA VAL A 620 37.57 -17.76 -5.62
C VAL A 620 36.57 -16.95 -6.45
N LEU A 621 35.34 -16.84 -5.96
CA LEU A 621 34.32 -15.99 -6.57
C LEU A 621 34.37 -14.59 -5.96
N ILE A 622 34.22 -13.58 -6.81
CA ILE A 622 34.15 -12.17 -6.43
C ILE A 622 32.80 -11.64 -6.88
N GLY A 623 32.09 -10.96 -5.98
CA GLY A 623 30.85 -10.25 -6.30
C GLY A 623 31.08 -8.75 -6.32
N ALA A 624 30.48 -8.06 -7.29
CA ALA A 624 30.41 -6.60 -7.36
C ALA A 624 28.95 -6.19 -7.59
N THR A 625 28.51 -5.12 -6.93
CA THR A 625 27.20 -4.53 -7.14
C THR A 625 27.34 -3.02 -7.24
N ASP A 626 26.64 -2.43 -8.21
CA ASP A 626 26.66 -0.99 -8.43
C ASP A 626 25.38 -0.55 -9.16
N GLY A 627 25.17 0.77 -9.20
CA GLY A 627 24.11 1.42 -9.98
C GLY A 627 24.68 2.40 -11.01
N VAL A 628 23.81 2.94 -11.86
CA VAL A 628 24.20 4.00 -12.82
C VAL A 628 24.29 5.37 -12.13
N GLY A 629 23.48 5.59 -11.10
CA GLY A 629 23.40 6.86 -10.38
C GLY A 629 22.69 7.96 -11.18
N THR A 630 23.01 9.22 -10.88
CA THR A 630 22.22 10.37 -11.37
C THR A 630 22.34 10.64 -12.88
N LYS A 631 23.17 9.88 -13.62
CA LYS A 631 23.16 9.85 -15.09
C LYS A 631 21.81 9.38 -15.65
N LEU A 632 21.07 8.55 -14.91
CA LEU A 632 19.71 8.12 -15.25
C LEU A 632 18.76 9.29 -15.48
N ARG A 633 18.93 10.40 -14.74
CA ARG A 633 18.11 11.61 -14.93
C ARG A 633 18.30 12.24 -16.31
N VAL A 634 19.49 12.13 -16.91
CA VAL A 634 19.75 12.62 -18.28
C VAL A 634 19.06 11.70 -19.29
N ALA A 635 19.17 10.38 -19.09
CA ALA A 635 18.52 9.38 -19.94
C ALA A 635 16.99 9.51 -19.93
N GLN A 636 16.39 9.64 -18.74
CA GLN A 636 14.96 9.85 -18.53
C GLN A 636 14.48 11.17 -19.19
N SER A 637 15.19 12.27 -18.96
CA SER A 637 14.79 13.58 -19.52
C SER A 637 14.86 13.61 -21.05
N THR A 638 15.84 12.92 -21.64
CA THR A 638 16.06 12.89 -23.10
C THR A 638 15.36 11.73 -23.81
N LYS A 639 14.74 10.81 -23.05
CA LYS A 639 14.13 9.56 -23.52
C LYS A 639 15.09 8.66 -24.33
N LYS A 640 16.34 8.57 -23.87
CA LYS A 640 17.43 7.80 -24.50
C LYS A 640 18.02 6.83 -23.48
N HIS A 641 17.62 5.56 -23.57
CA HIS A 641 17.87 4.57 -22.52
C HIS A 641 18.81 3.42 -22.95
N SER A 642 19.13 3.34 -24.24
CA SER A 642 19.87 2.20 -24.81
C SER A 642 21.31 2.06 -24.33
N THR A 643 21.92 3.13 -23.82
CA THR A 643 23.32 3.13 -23.37
C THR A 643 23.49 2.99 -21.86
N VAL A 644 22.47 3.31 -21.04
CA VAL A 644 22.60 3.25 -19.58
C VAL A 644 22.71 1.83 -19.04
N GLY A 645 22.23 0.83 -19.79
CA GLY A 645 22.49 -0.58 -19.48
C GLY A 645 23.98 -0.96 -19.63
N ILE A 646 24.70 -0.35 -20.59
CA ILE A 646 26.14 -0.56 -20.74
C ILE A 646 26.88 0.09 -19.56
N ASP A 647 26.45 1.29 -19.15
CA ASP A 647 26.98 1.96 -17.96
C ASP A 647 26.84 1.07 -16.71
N LEU A 648 25.66 0.49 -16.49
CA LEU A 648 25.40 -0.40 -15.35
C LEU A 648 26.36 -1.59 -15.29
N VAL A 649 26.54 -2.27 -16.42
CA VAL A 649 27.46 -3.41 -16.50
C VAL A 649 28.90 -2.95 -16.29
N ALA A 650 29.31 -1.87 -16.95
CA ALA A 650 30.67 -1.35 -16.86
C ALA A 650 31.08 -1.00 -15.43
N MET A 651 30.18 -0.38 -14.66
CA MET A 651 30.43 -0.06 -13.25
C MET A 651 30.76 -1.30 -12.43
N CYS A 652 30.04 -2.41 -12.62
CA CYS A 652 30.30 -3.64 -11.86
C CYS A 652 31.52 -4.42 -12.38
N VAL A 653 31.63 -4.64 -13.69
CA VAL A 653 32.67 -5.53 -14.24
C VAL A 653 34.07 -4.93 -14.20
N ASN A 654 34.18 -3.59 -14.27
CA ASN A 654 35.46 -2.91 -14.08
C ASN A 654 35.94 -2.99 -12.62
N ASP A 655 35.05 -3.13 -11.64
CA ASP A 655 35.43 -3.37 -10.25
C ASP A 655 35.85 -4.82 -10.00
N LEU A 656 35.22 -5.79 -10.67
CA LEU A 656 35.67 -7.19 -10.63
C LEU A 656 37.09 -7.34 -11.15
N ILE A 657 37.41 -6.69 -12.27
CA ILE A 657 38.74 -6.83 -12.86
C ILE A 657 39.82 -6.21 -12.00
N VAL A 658 39.51 -5.18 -11.20
CA VAL A 658 40.44 -4.58 -10.24
C VAL A 658 40.96 -5.59 -9.21
N ALA A 659 40.11 -6.53 -8.79
CA ALA A 659 40.49 -7.63 -7.90
C ALA A 659 41.17 -8.81 -8.63
N GLY A 660 41.36 -8.72 -9.95
CA GLY A 660 41.91 -9.78 -10.80
C GLY A 660 40.85 -10.76 -11.32
N GLY A 661 39.56 -10.47 -11.15
CA GLY A 661 38.47 -11.37 -11.53
C GLY A 661 38.11 -11.31 -13.01
N GLU A 662 37.95 -12.48 -13.64
CA GLU A 662 37.26 -12.62 -14.93
C GLU A 662 35.74 -12.61 -14.69
N PRO A 663 34.96 -11.67 -15.26
CA PRO A 663 33.51 -11.67 -15.14
C PRO A 663 32.90 -12.96 -15.72
N LEU A 664 32.02 -13.61 -14.97
CA LEU A 664 31.35 -14.85 -15.37
C LEU A 664 29.91 -14.57 -15.79
N PHE A 665 29.14 -13.94 -14.90
CA PHE A 665 27.74 -13.65 -15.14
C PHE A 665 27.31 -12.33 -14.49
N PHE A 666 26.15 -11.86 -14.93
CA PHE A 666 25.52 -10.63 -14.51
C PHE A 666 24.03 -10.88 -14.21
N LEU A 667 23.52 -10.17 -13.20
CA LEU A 667 22.10 -10.01 -12.92
C LEU A 667 21.76 -8.53 -12.78
N ASP A 668 20.53 -8.17 -13.11
CA ASP A 668 20.03 -6.81 -12.97
C ASP A 668 18.74 -6.73 -12.13
N TYR A 669 18.52 -5.57 -11.53
CA TYR A 669 17.28 -5.20 -10.86
C TYR A 669 16.82 -3.85 -11.41
N PHE A 670 15.69 -3.86 -12.10
CA PHE A 670 15.04 -2.69 -12.68
C PHE A 670 13.87 -2.29 -11.79
N ALA A 671 13.94 -1.10 -11.18
CA ALA A 671 12.87 -0.56 -10.35
C ALA A 671 12.24 0.67 -11.01
N THR A 672 10.92 0.76 -11.07
CA THR A 672 10.23 1.92 -11.67
C THR A 672 8.90 2.22 -10.98
N GLY A 673 8.38 3.43 -11.15
CA GLY A 673 7.03 3.76 -10.67
C GLY A 673 5.93 3.16 -11.55
N HIS A 674 6.20 3.04 -12.85
CA HIS A 674 5.31 2.43 -13.84
C HIS A 674 6.17 1.77 -14.93
N LEU A 675 5.86 0.52 -15.30
CA LEU A 675 6.68 -0.22 -16.27
C LEU A 675 6.34 0.17 -17.71
N GLU A 676 7.21 0.98 -18.32
CA GLU A 676 7.19 1.22 -19.76
C GLU A 676 8.02 0.17 -20.49
N ILE A 677 7.35 -0.78 -21.15
CA ILE A 677 7.97 -1.99 -21.74
C ILE A 677 9.09 -1.64 -22.72
N THR A 678 8.89 -0.64 -23.58
CA THR A 678 9.88 -0.25 -24.60
C THR A 678 11.12 0.40 -23.99
N GLU A 679 10.96 1.15 -22.91
CA GLU A 679 12.05 1.75 -22.15
C GLU A 679 12.88 0.66 -21.45
N ALA A 680 12.22 -0.23 -20.71
CA ALA A 680 12.86 -1.34 -20.03
C ALA A 680 13.59 -2.26 -21.02
N ALA A 681 12.99 -2.57 -22.18
CA ALA A 681 13.62 -3.38 -23.21
C ALA A 681 14.90 -2.73 -23.79
N GLU A 682 14.91 -1.40 -24.01
CA GLU A 682 16.11 -0.70 -24.46
C GLU A 682 17.21 -0.68 -23.39
N VAL A 683 16.86 -0.56 -22.11
CA VAL A 683 17.82 -0.69 -21.00
C VAL A 683 18.44 -2.09 -20.98
N VAL A 684 17.62 -3.14 -20.97
CA VAL A 684 18.10 -4.54 -20.93
C VAL A 684 18.93 -4.89 -22.16
N LYS A 685 18.57 -4.37 -23.34
CA LYS A 685 19.40 -4.50 -24.55
C LYS A 685 20.78 -3.85 -24.36
N GLY A 686 20.85 -2.72 -23.68
CA GLY A 686 22.11 -2.10 -23.25
C GLY A 686 22.90 -2.98 -22.27
N ILE A 687 22.22 -3.59 -21.29
CA ILE A 687 22.85 -4.52 -20.32
C ILE A 687 23.42 -5.74 -21.06
N ALA A 688 22.65 -6.35 -21.97
CA ALA A 688 23.10 -7.48 -22.76
C ALA A 688 24.32 -7.12 -23.65
N GLU A 689 24.32 -5.93 -24.25
CA GLU A 689 25.47 -5.43 -25.00
C GLU A 689 26.69 -5.22 -24.10
N GLY A 690 26.53 -4.65 -22.90
CA GLY A 690 27.58 -4.53 -21.91
C GLY A 690 28.14 -5.90 -21.50
N CYS A 691 27.27 -6.88 -21.25
CA CYS A 691 27.67 -8.25 -20.91
C CYS A 691 28.46 -8.90 -22.04
N ARG A 692 28.04 -8.69 -23.30
CA ARG A 692 28.75 -9.18 -24.49
C ARG A 692 30.15 -8.56 -24.61
N GLN A 693 30.30 -7.27 -24.32
CA GLN A 693 31.61 -6.59 -24.30
C GLN A 693 32.50 -7.09 -23.17
N ALA A 694 31.93 -7.37 -21.99
CA ALA A 694 32.63 -7.92 -20.83
C ALA A 694 32.92 -9.42 -20.96
N GLY A 695 32.24 -10.12 -21.86
CA GLY A 695 32.33 -11.56 -22.02
C GLY A 695 31.63 -12.36 -20.92
N CYS A 696 30.65 -11.80 -20.22
CA CYS A 696 29.85 -12.49 -19.20
C CYS A 696 28.43 -12.80 -19.69
N GLY A 697 27.77 -13.80 -19.09
CA GLY A 697 26.37 -14.11 -19.37
C GLY A 697 25.41 -13.22 -18.57
N LEU A 698 24.34 -12.72 -19.18
CA LEU A 698 23.19 -12.16 -18.49
C LEU A 698 22.22 -13.29 -18.14
N ILE A 699 22.22 -13.74 -16.89
CA ILE A 699 21.65 -15.04 -16.50
C ILE A 699 20.35 -14.93 -15.70
N GLY A 700 19.95 -13.71 -15.37
CA GLY A 700 18.72 -13.43 -14.64
C GLY A 700 18.61 -11.95 -14.34
N GLY A 701 17.41 -11.51 -14.02
CA GLY A 701 17.13 -10.14 -13.61
C GLY A 701 15.73 -10.06 -13.02
N GLU A 702 15.42 -8.97 -12.35
CA GLU A 702 14.12 -8.74 -11.74
C GLU A 702 13.60 -7.35 -12.10
N THR A 703 12.30 -7.25 -12.35
CA THR A 703 11.62 -6.00 -12.67
C THR A 703 10.56 -5.72 -11.62
N ALA A 704 10.74 -4.65 -10.87
CA ALA A 704 9.85 -4.24 -9.80
C ALA A 704 9.18 -2.91 -10.13
N GLU A 705 7.86 -2.91 -10.14
CA GLU A 705 7.07 -1.69 -10.31
C GLU A 705 6.52 -1.28 -8.92
N MET A 706 6.83 -0.04 -8.52
CA MET A 706 6.67 0.48 -7.17
C MET A 706 6.16 1.93 -7.22
N PRO A 707 4.90 2.16 -7.64
CA PRO A 707 4.32 3.49 -7.88
C PRO A 707 4.27 4.41 -6.65
N SER A 708 4.35 3.85 -5.44
CA SER A 708 4.42 4.63 -4.19
C SER A 708 5.85 5.08 -3.84
N MET A 709 6.88 4.52 -4.47
CA MET A 709 8.29 4.81 -4.20
C MET A 709 8.92 5.68 -5.29
N TYR A 710 8.61 5.40 -6.56
CA TYR A 710 9.16 6.13 -7.71
C TYR A 710 8.08 6.98 -8.38
N ALA A 711 8.44 8.22 -8.75
CA ALA A 711 7.55 9.08 -9.51
C ALA A 711 7.30 8.50 -10.93
N PRO A 712 6.16 8.82 -11.57
CA PRO A 712 5.91 8.37 -12.94
C PRO A 712 7.02 8.81 -13.90
N GLY A 713 7.59 7.84 -14.64
CA GLY A 713 8.70 8.06 -15.58
C GLY A 713 10.10 8.01 -14.94
N ASP A 714 10.19 7.83 -13.62
CA ASP A 714 11.45 7.56 -12.93
C ASP A 714 11.65 6.05 -12.78
N TYR A 715 12.88 5.61 -13.09
CA TYR A 715 13.39 4.27 -12.81
C TYR A 715 14.78 4.33 -12.19
N ASP A 716 15.15 3.28 -11.47
CA ASP A 716 16.48 3.03 -10.93
C ASP A 716 16.97 1.63 -11.33
N LEU A 717 18.29 1.49 -11.43
CA LEU A 717 18.95 0.28 -11.90
C LEU A 717 20.02 -0.16 -10.90
N ALA A 718 19.98 -1.42 -10.50
CA ALA A 718 21.05 -2.08 -9.77
C ALA A 718 21.58 -3.28 -10.57
N GLY A 719 22.90 -3.41 -10.59
CA GLY A 719 23.63 -4.45 -11.28
C GLY A 719 24.36 -5.33 -10.29
N PHE A 720 24.49 -6.61 -10.63
CA PHE A 720 25.16 -7.61 -9.82
C PHE A 720 26.04 -8.45 -10.74
N SER A 721 27.36 -8.33 -10.60
CA SER A 721 28.29 -9.14 -11.37
C SER A 721 29.04 -10.10 -10.47
N VAL A 722 29.22 -11.32 -10.96
CA VAL A 722 30.07 -12.33 -10.31
C VAL A 722 31.19 -12.71 -11.26
N GLY A 723 32.41 -12.63 -10.74
CA GLY A 723 33.63 -13.05 -11.43
C GLY A 723 34.34 -14.18 -10.70
N ALA A 724 35.34 -14.75 -11.37
CA ALA A 724 36.23 -15.77 -10.80
C ALA A 724 37.69 -15.35 -10.92
N VAL A 725 38.47 -15.68 -9.90
CA VAL A 725 39.91 -15.45 -9.85
C VAL A 725 40.59 -16.67 -9.21
N ALA A 726 41.79 -17.00 -9.67
CA ALA A 726 42.62 -18.00 -9.01
C ALA A 726 43.11 -17.44 -7.65
N ARG A 727 43.11 -18.26 -6.61
CA ARG A 727 43.44 -17.84 -5.23
C ARG A 727 44.80 -17.15 -5.11
N ASP A 728 45.77 -17.59 -5.89
CA ASP A 728 47.14 -17.04 -5.95
C ASP A 728 47.26 -15.80 -6.85
N ARG A 729 46.19 -15.36 -7.52
CA ARG A 729 46.15 -14.22 -8.46
C ARG A 729 45.24 -13.07 -8.02
N ILE A 730 44.69 -13.12 -6.81
CA ILE A 730 43.87 -12.04 -6.24
C ILE A 730 44.73 -10.78 -6.08
N LEU A 731 44.30 -9.67 -6.68
CA LEU A 731 44.99 -8.38 -6.59
C LEU A 731 44.49 -7.55 -5.38
N PRO A 732 45.30 -6.59 -4.88
CA PRO A 732 46.68 -6.27 -5.29
C PRO A 732 47.74 -7.23 -4.75
N GLN A 733 48.87 -7.38 -5.46
CA GLN A 733 50.01 -8.21 -5.07
C GLN A 733 51.36 -7.53 -5.37
N GLY A 734 52.28 -7.57 -4.39
CA GLY A 734 53.68 -7.24 -4.62
C GLY A 734 53.97 -5.82 -5.10
N ILE A 735 53.06 -4.87 -4.84
CA ILE A 735 53.25 -3.45 -5.18
C ILE A 735 54.33 -2.86 -4.28
N GLY A 736 55.28 -2.16 -4.90
CA GLY A 736 56.35 -1.46 -4.19
C GLY A 736 56.82 -0.18 -4.90
N PRO A 737 57.65 0.63 -4.21
CA PRO A 737 58.22 1.85 -4.79
C PRO A 737 58.98 1.56 -6.11
N GLY A 738 58.76 2.40 -7.12
CA GLY A 738 59.34 2.27 -8.44
C GLY A 738 58.48 1.50 -9.46
N ASP A 739 57.38 0.88 -9.03
CA ASP A 739 56.36 0.37 -9.94
C ASP A 739 55.73 1.49 -10.77
N VAL A 740 55.30 1.18 -11.99
CA VAL A 740 54.82 2.14 -12.99
C VAL A 740 53.30 2.16 -13.01
N LEU A 741 52.75 3.37 -13.15
CA LEU A 741 51.32 3.62 -13.31
C LEU A 741 50.99 3.83 -14.79
N LEU A 742 50.16 2.95 -15.35
CA LEU A 742 49.66 3.05 -16.71
C LEU A 742 48.18 3.45 -16.69
N GLY A 743 47.83 4.54 -17.36
CA GLY A 743 46.45 5.04 -17.45
C GLY A 743 45.76 4.61 -18.74
N LEU A 744 44.51 4.18 -18.65
CA LEU A 744 43.64 3.95 -19.80
C LEU A 744 42.62 5.08 -19.94
N ALA A 745 42.39 5.52 -21.17
CA ALA A 745 41.46 6.60 -21.47
C ALA A 745 40.02 6.25 -21.06
N SER A 746 39.31 7.21 -20.46
CA SER A 746 37.85 7.15 -20.33
C SER A 746 37.17 7.51 -21.67
N SER A 747 35.94 7.06 -21.86
CA SER A 747 35.09 7.44 -22.99
C SER A 747 34.39 8.79 -22.77
N GLY A 748 34.57 9.40 -21.60
CA GLY A 748 33.89 10.61 -21.16
C GLY A 748 33.75 10.62 -19.64
N ILE A 749 32.65 11.16 -19.14
CA ILE A 749 32.39 11.31 -17.69
C ILE A 749 32.12 9.94 -17.01
N HIS A 750 31.79 8.91 -17.81
CA HIS A 750 31.33 7.60 -17.33
C HIS A 750 30.01 7.71 -16.58
N SER A 751 29.90 7.19 -15.35
CA SER A 751 28.66 7.20 -14.56
C SER A 751 28.73 8.00 -13.25
N ASN A 752 29.79 8.80 -13.05
CA ASN A 752 30.05 9.51 -11.80
C ASN A 752 30.06 11.04 -11.97
N GLY A 753 29.73 11.77 -10.91
CA GLY A 753 29.74 13.24 -10.90
C GLY A 753 28.55 13.93 -11.57
N PHE A 754 27.56 13.17 -12.07
CA PHE A 754 26.41 13.70 -12.83
C PHE A 754 25.53 14.68 -12.04
N SER A 755 25.48 14.59 -10.71
CA SER A 755 24.80 15.61 -9.88
C SER A 755 25.41 17.00 -10.08
N LEU A 756 26.74 17.10 -10.16
CA LEU A 756 27.43 18.36 -10.44
C LEU A 756 27.26 18.76 -11.90
N VAL A 757 27.41 17.83 -12.85
CA VAL A 757 27.22 18.08 -14.28
C VAL A 757 25.87 18.75 -14.55
N ARG A 758 24.79 18.19 -13.99
CA ARG A 758 23.43 18.73 -14.14
C ARG A 758 23.32 20.17 -13.63
N LYS A 759 23.93 20.45 -12.47
CA LYS A 759 23.95 21.79 -11.87
C LYS A 759 24.75 22.80 -12.69
N LEU A 760 25.83 22.37 -13.35
CA LEU A 760 26.62 23.23 -14.25
C LEU A 760 25.85 23.56 -15.53
N ILE A 761 25.11 22.59 -16.10
CA ILE A 761 24.23 22.81 -17.25
C ILE A 761 23.14 23.83 -16.94
N GLU A 762 22.48 23.67 -15.79
CA GLU A 762 21.46 24.62 -15.31
C GLU A 762 22.05 26.02 -15.07
N LYS A 763 23.23 26.12 -14.43
CA LYS A 763 23.93 27.38 -14.17
C LYS A 763 24.22 28.16 -15.46
N GLU A 764 24.62 27.47 -16.52
CA GLU A 764 24.90 28.08 -17.83
C GLU A 764 23.64 28.33 -18.67
N GLY A 765 22.44 28.04 -18.13
CA GLY A 765 21.17 28.22 -18.84
C GLY A 765 20.99 27.31 -20.04
N LEU A 766 21.67 26.15 -20.06
CA LEU A 766 21.62 25.17 -21.14
C LEU A 766 20.59 24.07 -20.82
N SER A 767 20.11 23.40 -21.87
CA SER A 767 19.28 22.19 -21.76
C SER A 767 19.94 20.99 -22.46
N TYR A 768 19.44 19.77 -22.24
CA TYR A 768 20.03 18.58 -22.88
C TYR A 768 19.84 18.53 -24.40
N GLU A 769 18.91 19.32 -24.93
CA GLU A 769 18.62 19.49 -26.35
C GLU A 769 19.49 20.59 -26.98
N SER A 770 20.19 21.37 -26.16
CA SER A 770 21.10 22.42 -26.65
C SER A 770 22.27 21.80 -27.43
N PRO A 771 22.81 22.50 -28.45
CA PRO A 771 24.03 22.07 -29.14
C PRO A 771 25.18 21.84 -28.15
N CYS A 772 25.95 20.77 -28.34
CA CYS A 772 27.04 20.42 -27.43
C CYS A 772 28.22 21.38 -27.58
N PRO A 773 28.64 22.11 -26.52
CA PRO A 773 29.70 23.11 -26.64
C PRO A 773 31.12 22.51 -26.61
N TRP A 774 31.28 21.24 -26.22
CA TRP A 774 32.59 20.57 -26.12
C TRP A 774 32.80 19.41 -27.09
N ASP A 775 31.74 18.95 -27.77
CA ASP A 775 31.82 17.83 -28.72
C ASP A 775 31.08 18.18 -30.01
N PRO A 776 31.79 18.52 -31.11
CA PRO A 776 31.18 18.90 -32.37
C PRO A 776 30.50 17.73 -33.10
N ASN A 777 30.78 16.48 -32.72
CA ASN A 777 30.17 15.29 -33.32
C ASN A 777 28.85 14.91 -32.62
N ALA A 778 28.66 15.35 -31.37
CA ALA A 778 27.41 15.18 -30.65
C ALA A 778 26.40 16.26 -31.06
N LYS A 779 25.21 15.83 -31.50
CA LYS A 779 24.15 16.77 -31.92
C LYS A 779 23.66 17.62 -30.75
N THR A 780 23.51 17.01 -29.57
CA THR A 780 23.08 17.71 -28.36
C THR A 780 23.97 17.39 -27.16
N ILE A 781 23.89 18.23 -26.11
CA ILE A 781 24.53 17.97 -24.83
C ILE A 781 24.14 16.60 -24.29
N GLY A 782 22.86 16.25 -24.34
CA GLY A 782 22.35 14.94 -23.93
C GLY A 782 23.01 13.78 -24.67
N ASP A 783 23.27 13.90 -25.98
CA ASP A 783 23.98 12.86 -26.74
C ASP A 783 25.40 12.63 -26.22
N SER A 784 26.14 13.71 -25.99
CA SER A 784 27.52 13.62 -25.48
C SER A 784 27.56 13.05 -24.06
N LEU A 785 26.67 13.53 -23.18
CA LEU A 785 26.58 13.08 -21.79
C LEU A 785 26.16 11.60 -21.64
N LEU A 786 25.40 11.06 -22.60
CA LEU A 786 24.97 9.66 -22.63
C LEU A 786 25.96 8.71 -23.32
N THR A 787 27.17 9.18 -23.63
CA THR A 787 28.28 8.31 -24.05
C THR A 787 28.48 7.22 -22.99
N PRO A 788 28.42 5.92 -23.36
CA PRO A 788 28.49 4.83 -22.40
C PRO A 788 29.88 4.73 -21.78
N THR A 789 29.91 4.27 -20.52
CA THR A 789 31.14 3.95 -19.79
C THR A 789 31.91 2.85 -20.52
N LYS A 790 33.23 3.02 -20.59
CA LYS A 790 34.12 2.07 -21.25
C LYS A 790 34.29 0.82 -20.39
N ILE A 791 34.18 -0.35 -21.01
CA ILE A 791 34.43 -1.65 -20.37
C ILE A 791 35.87 -2.08 -20.66
N TYR A 792 36.69 -2.23 -19.61
CA TYR A 792 38.13 -2.52 -19.74
C TYR A 792 38.47 -4.01 -19.66
N VAL A 793 37.45 -4.87 -19.58
CA VAL A 793 37.64 -6.31 -19.36
C VAL A 793 38.49 -6.95 -20.44
N LYS A 794 38.15 -6.71 -21.70
CA LYS A 794 38.85 -7.30 -22.85
C LYS A 794 40.31 -6.87 -22.93
N SER A 795 40.64 -5.63 -22.55
CA SER A 795 42.00 -5.11 -22.60
C SER A 795 42.85 -5.54 -21.41
N CYS A 796 42.28 -5.62 -20.21
CA CYS A 796 43.04 -5.94 -18.99
C CYS A 796 43.18 -7.45 -18.72
N LEU A 797 42.19 -8.26 -19.11
CA LEU A 797 42.16 -9.70 -18.80
C LEU A 797 43.37 -10.49 -19.34
N PRO A 798 43.91 -10.23 -20.55
CA PRO A 798 45.13 -10.89 -21.01
C PRO A 798 46.35 -10.63 -20.10
N LEU A 799 46.50 -9.41 -19.58
CA LEU A 799 47.62 -9.07 -18.69
C LEU A 799 47.48 -9.75 -17.32
N LEU A 800 46.24 -9.92 -16.83
CA LEU A 800 45.96 -10.70 -15.63
C LEU A 800 46.36 -12.17 -15.79
N LYS A 801 46.05 -12.78 -16.93
CA LYS A 801 46.40 -14.18 -17.24
C LYS A 801 47.92 -14.40 -17.29
N GLU A 802 48.67 -13.43 -17.79
CA GLU A 802 50.14 -13.44 -17.78
C GLU A 802 50.76 -13.06 -16.43
N GLY A 803 49.96 -12.60 -15.45
CA GLY A 803 50.45 -12.19 -14.14
C GLY A 803 51.31 -10.93 -14.14
N ILE A 804 51.13 -10.05 -15.13
CA ILE A 804 51.92 -8.83 -15.31
C ILE A 804 51.46 -7.72 -14.35
N VAL A 805 50.17 -7.71 -14.02
CA VAL A 805 49.55 -6.65 -13.22
C VAL A 805 49.73 -6.92 -11.73
N LYS A 806 50.23 -5.92 -11.00
CA LYS A 806 50.39 -5.95 -9.55
C LYS A 806 49.19 -5.34 -8.81
N GLY A 807 48.47 -4.43 -9.46
CA GLY A 807 47.23 -3.84 -8.95
C GLY A 807 46.54 -2.99 -10.01
N MET A 808 45.29 -2.65 -9.78
CA MET A 808 44.51 -1.77 -10.65
C MET A 808 43.61 -0.86 -9.84
N SER A 809 43.21 0.27 -10.40
CA SER A 809 42.23 1.19 -9.82
C SER A 809 41.26 1.65 -10.91
N HIS A 810 39.99 1.29 -10.75
CA HIS A 810 38.90 1.85 -11.54
C HIS A 810 38.59 3.26 -11.02
N ILE A 811 38.56 4.25 -11.90
CA ILE A 811 38.44 5.67 -11.51
C ILE A 811 36.98 6.10 -11.60
N THR A 812 36.30 6.09 -10.45
CA THR A 812 34.86 6.33 -10.31
C THR A 812 34.59 7.58 -9.45
N GLY A 813 33.56 7.56 -8.60
CA GLY A 813 33.29 8.62 -7.63
C GLY A 813 34.48 8.81 -6.69
N GLY A 814 34.87 10.06 -6.43
CA GLY A 814 36.14 10.37 -5.75
C GLY A 814 37.32 10.55 -6.70
N GLY A 815 37.16 10.28 -8.00
CA GLY A 815 38.17 10.52 -9.03
C GLY A 815 39.50 9.81 -8.78
N LEU A 816 40.58 10.30 -9.39
CA LEU A 816 41.90 9.67 -9.33
C LEU A 816 42.48 9.66 -7.91
N LEU A 817 42.30 10.75 -7.16
CA LEU A 817 42.95 10.95 -5.87
C LEU A 817 42.36 10.10 -4.74
N GLU A 818 41.08 9.73 -4.81
CA GLU A 818 40.44 8.87 -3.80
C GLU A 818 40.44 7.39 -4.17
N ASN A 819 40.45 7.04 -5.46
CA ASN A 819 40.39 5.64 -5.89
C ASN A 819 41.77 4.99 -5.92
N LEU A 820 42.80 5.66 -6.46
CA LEU A 820 44.14 5.09 -6.56
C LEU A 820 44.72 4.62 -5.20
N PRO A 821 44.58 5.34 -4.08
CA PRO A 821 45.03 4.88 -2.77
C PRO A 821 44.46 3.53 -2.33
N ARG A 822 43.23 3.20 -2.74
CA ARG A 822 42.54 1.96 -2.33
C ARG A 822 43.23 0.71 -2.88
N SER A 823 43.98 0.87 -3.96
CA SER A 823 44.73 -0.19 -4.62
C SER A 823 46.18 -0.29 -4.15
N LEU A 824 46.62 0.59 -3.23
CA LEU A 824 47.99 0.64 -2.73
C LEU A 824 48.09 0.05 -1.31
N PRO A 825 49.21 -0.64 -0.98
CA PRO A 825 49.48 -1.06 0.39
C PRO A 825 49.61 0.13 1.36
N LYS A 826 49.34 -0.10 2.64
CA LYS A 826 49.51 0.92 3.68
C LYS A 826 50.95 1.45 3.71
N GLY A 827 51.11 2.77 3.68
CA GLY A 827 52.42 3.43 3.71
C GLY A 827 53.03 3.70 2.34
N ILE A 828 52.42 3.19 1.26
CA ILE A 828 52.81 3.41 -0.12
C ILE A 828 51.87 4.43 -0.77
N GLY A 829 52.43 5.28 -1.64
CA GLY A 829 51.68 6.31 -2.37
C GLY A 829 52.09 6.33 -3.84
N ALA A 830 51.77 7.43 -4.52
CA ALA A 830 52.06 7.59 -5.94
C ALA A 830 52.34 9.04 -6.32
N GLU A 831 53.27 9.22 -7.27
CA GLU A 831 53.48 10.48 -7.96
C GLU A 831 52.90 10.39 -9.37
N ILE A 832 51.99 11.29 -9.71
CA ILE A 832 51.41 11.44 -11.05
C ILE A 832 52.19 12.54 -11.77
N THR A 833 53.03 12.14 -12.72
CA THR A 833 53.96 13.03 -13.43
C THR A 833 53.43 13.49 -14.79
N ASN A 834 52.69 12.62 -15.51
CA ASN A 834 52.21 12.92 -16.87
C ASN A 834 50.73 12.58 -17.04
N HIS A 835 49.86 13.28 -16.32
CA HIS A 835 48.43 13.23 -16.61
C HIS A 835 48.17 13.81 -18.02
N PRO A 836 47.34 13.17 -18.88
CA PRO A 836 47.02 13.73 -20.19
C PRO A 836 46.23 15.04 -20.08
N SER A 837 46.23 15.83 -21.16
CA SER A 837 45.34 17.00 -21.22
C SER A 837 43.89 16.59 -21.05
N LEU A 838 43.15 17.36 -20.26
CA LEU A 838 41.75 17.15 -19.97
C LEU A 838 40.94 17.11 -21.27
N PRO A 839 40.19 16.04 -21.55
CA PRO A 839 39.22 16.03 -22.64
C PRO A 839 38.30 17.25 -22.61
N SER A 840 37.83 17.71 -23.76
CA SER A 840 37.06 18.95 -23.93
C SER A 840 35.89 19.09 -22.94
N VAL A 841 35.20 18.00 -22.62
CA VAL A 841 34.11 17.98 -21.63
C VAL A 841 34.58 18.39 -20.23
N PHE A 842 35.74 17.90 -19.78
CA PHE A 842 36.30 18.25 -18.48
C PHE A 842 36.97 19.62 -18.49
N SER A 843 37.57 20.02 -19.62
CA SER A 843 38.07 21.39 -19.81
C SER A 843 36.95 22.42 -19.69
N TRP A 844 35.79 22.14 -20.31
CA TRP A 844 34.58 22.94 -20.17
C TRP A 844 34.07 22.94 -18.72
N MET A 845 33.97 21.77 -18.07
CA MET A 845 33.52 21.68 -16.67
C MET A 845 34.44 22.42 -15.70
N LYS A 846 35.76 22.33 -15.86
CA LYS A 846 36.74 23.05 -15.04
C LYS A 846 36.53 24.55 -15.14
N ASN A 847 36.38 25.07 -16.37
CA ASN A 847 36.14 26.49 -16.61
C ASN A 847 34.81 26.98 -16.00
N VAL A 848 33.73 26.22 -16.18
CA VAL A 848 32.38 26.63 -15.72
C VAL A 848 32.20 26.45 -14.21
N SER A 849 32.78 25.41 -13.63
CA SER A 849 32.68 25.12 -12.19
C SER A 849 33.57 26.01 -11.34
N GLY A 850 34.73 26.41 -11.86
CA GLY A 850 35.77 27.09 -11.09
C GLY A 850 36.51 26.16 -10.11
N LEU A 851 36.38 24.84 -10.27
CA LEU A 851 37.14 23.87 -9.48
C LEU A 851 38.63 23.96 -9.80
N ASP A 852 39.45 23.83 -8.75
CA ASP A 852 40.89 23.64 -8.91
C ASP A 852 41.22 22.20 -9.33
N ASP A 853 42.51 21.93 -9.59
CA ASP A 853 42.94 20.62 -10.09
C ASP A 853 42.60 19.48 -9.13
N ALA A 854 42.76 19.73 -7.83
CA ALA A 854 42.40 18.76 -6.80
C ALA A 854 40.90 18.47 -6.82
N GLY A 855 40.06 19.52 -6.84
CA GLY A 855 38.60 19.38 -6.91
C GLY A 855 38.13 18.65 -8.17
N MET A 856 38.78 18.88 -9.31
CA MET A 856 38.51 18.12 -10.55
C MET A 856 38.86 16.63 -10.37
N LEU A 857 40.06 16.32 -9.86
CA LEU A 857 40.55 14.96 -9.69
C LEU A 857 39.94 14.19 -8.51
N THR A 858 39.21 14.85 -7.61
CA THR A 858 38.39 14.20 -6.58
C THR A 858 36.93 14.03 -7.00
N THR A 859 36.52 14.64 -8.12
CA THR A 859 35.11 14.62 -8.56
C THR A 859 34.92 13.79 -9.82
N PHE A 860 35.86 13.88 -10.76
CA PHE A 860 35.76 13.30 -12.09
C PHE A 860 36.97 12.41 -12.39
N ASN A 861 36.81 11.55 -13.40
CA ASN A 861 37.89 10.71 -13.92
C ASN A 861 38.91 11.50 -14.77
N CYS A 862 38.57 12.72 -15.18
CA CYS A 862 39.44 13.66 -15.90
C CYS A 862 40.09 13.09 -17.18
N GLY A 863 39.51 12.05 -17.79
CA GLY A 863 40.04 11.40 -18.99
C GLY A 863 40.73 10.06 -18.72
N ILE A 864 40.92 9.64 -17.47
CA ILE A 864 41.49 8.35 -17.09
C ILE A 864 40.43 7.50 -16.42
N GLY A 865 40.00 6.41 -17.05
CA GLY A 865 38.99 5.52 -16.47
C GLY A 865 39.56 4.35 -15.67
N MET A 866 40.79 3.92 -15.96
CA MET A 866 41.45 2.81 -15.27
C MET A 866 42.94 3.10 -15.12
N VAL A 867 43.52 2.74 -13.99
CA VAL A 867 44.97 2.77 -13.74
C VAL A 867 45.46 1.37 -13.46
N LEU A 868 46.51 0.93 -14.16
CA LEU A 868 47.20 -0.33 -13.92
C LEU A 868 48.56 -0.05 -13.25
N ILE A 869 48.90 -0.87 -12.26
CA ILE A 869 50.17 -0.85 -11.55
C ILE A 869 50.95 -2.07 -11.98
N VAL A 870 52.12 -1.85 -12.59
CA VAL A 870 52.97 -2.91 -13.14
C VAL A 870 54.41 -2.73 -12.73
N ASP A 871 55.17 -3.82 -12.73
CA ASP A 871 56.62 -3.74 -12.57
C ASP A 871 57.24 -2.88 -13.69
N LYS A 872 58.25 -2.08 -13.35
CA LYS A 872 58.95 -1.23 -14.32
C LYS A 872 59.53 -2.03 -15.49
N SER A 873 60.00 -3.26 -15.26
CA SER A 873 60.53 -4.12 -16.32
C SER A 873 59.45 -4.65 -17.27
N CYS A 874 58.19 -4.73 -16.81
CA CYS A 874 57.05 -5.22 -17.58
C CYS A 874 56.25 -4.10 -18.24
N ALA A 875 56.52 -2.83 -17.93
CA ALA A 875 55.74 -1.69 -18.40
C ALA A 875 55.63 -1.61 -19.93
N SER A 876 56.72 -1.84 -20.67
CA SER A 876 56.70 -1.84 -22.15
C SER A 876 55.85 -2.98 -22.70
N GLN A 877 55.96 -4.18 -22.13
CA GLN A 877 55.17 -5.34 -22.54
C GLN A 877 53.67 -5.10 -22.27
N ALA A 878 53.33 -4.61 -21.07
CA ALA A 878 51.96 -4.28 -20.69
C ALA A 878 51.30 -3.31 -21.68
N LYS A 879 52.01 -2.24 -22.06
CA LYS A 879 51.51 -1.28 -23.07
C LYS A 879 51.25 -1.93 -24.42
N THR A 880 52.19 -2.73 -24.92
CA THR A 880 52.01 -3.43 -26.20
C THR A 880 50.77 -4.31 -26.17
N MET A 881 50.57 -5.09 -25.10
CA MET A 881 49.39 -5.94 -24.96
C MET A 881 48.09 -5.15 -24.89
N LEU A 882 48.07 -4.01 -24.17
CA LEU A 882 46.89 -3.14 -24.08
C LEU A 882 46.53 -2.54 -25.45
N LEU A 883 47.52 -2.07 -26.22
CA LEU A 883 47.32 -1.54 -27.57
C LEU A 883 46.82 -2.64 -28.53
N GLU A 884 47.41 -3.83 -28.49
CA GLU A 884 46.97 -4.98 -29.28
C GLU A 884 45.55 -5.46 -28.93
N ALA A 885 45.14 -5.28 -27.67
CA ALA A 885 43.79 -5.59 -27.21
C ALA A 885 42.73 -4.53 -27.59
N GLY A 886 43.14 -3.43 -28.22
CA GLY A 886 42.26 -2.40 -28.78
C GLY A 886 42.17 -1.10 -27.99
N GLU A 887 43.09 -0.83 -27.07
CA GLU A 887 43.23 0.50 -26.48
C GLU A 887 43.91 1.46 -27.47
N ASP A 888 43.32 2.63 -27.71
CA ASP A 888 43.89 3.62 -28.65
C ASP A 888 45.16 4.29 -28.09
N THR A 889 45.22 4.47 -26.78
CA THR A 889 46.33 5.14 -26.09
C THR A 889 46.46 4.62 -24.66
N VAL A 890 47.70 4.41 -24.23
CA VAL A 890 48.06 4.05 -22.86
C VAL A 890 49.01 5.12 -22.32
N PHE A 891 48.63 5.76 -21.22
CA PHE A 891 49.36 6.90 -20.65
C PHE A 891 50.37 6.45 -19.60
N ASP A 892 51.59 6.98 -19.66
CA ASP A 892 52.58 6.88 -18.59
C ASP A 892 52.28 7.87 -17.46
N LEU A 893 51.33 7.52 -16.60
CA LEU A 893 50.81 8.45 -15.60
C LEU A 893 51.84 8.82 -14.54
N GLY A 894 52.69 7.88 -14.12
CA GLY A 894 53.68 8.13 -13.08
C GLY A 894 54.19 6.87 -12.42
N THR A 895 54.58 6.98 -11.14
CA THR A 895 55.25 5.90 -10.39
C THR A 895 54.79 5.81 -8.94
N VAL A 896 54.86 4.59 -8.39
CA VAL A 896 54.61 4.29 -6.98
C VAL A 896 55.80 4.73 -6.12
N VAL A 897 55.55 5.26 -4.93
CA VAL A 897 56.55 5.84 -4.02
C VAL A 897 56.39 5.34 -2.58
N ASP A 898 57.41 5.53 -1.74
CA ASP A 898 57.53 4.96 -0.38
C ASP A 898 56.91 5.81 0.75
N TYR A 899 56.05 6.77 0.40
CA TYR A 899 55.29 7.59 1.34
C TYR A 899 53.80 7.60 0.97
N PRO A 900 52.88 7.73 1.94
CA PRO A 900 51.46 7.38 1.78
C PRO A 900 50.59 8.38 0.99
N GLU A 901 51.18 9.35 0.30
CA GLU A 901 50.44 10.44 -0.35
C GLU A 901 50.37 10.24 -1.87
N ILE A 902 49.23 10.60 -2.48
CA ILE A 902 49.12 10.77 -3.93
C ILE A 902 49.46 12.22 -4.26
N LYS A 903 50.50 12.44 -5.08
CA LYS A 903 50.95 13.77 -5.47
C LYS A 903 50.83 13.97 -6.97
N MET A 904 50.17 15.06 -7.35
CA MET A 904 50.25 15.60 -8.71
C MET A 904 51.53 16.42 -8.83
N MET A 905 52.44 16.00 -9.72
CA MET A 905 53.72 16.71 -9.93
C MET A 905 53.63 17.82 -10.97
N SER A 906 52.54 17.82 -11.75
CA SER A 906 52.22 18.80 -12.78
C SER A 906 50.74 19.19 -12.69
N PRO A 907 50.38 20.45 -12.98
CA PRO A 907 48.97 20.88 -13.02
C PRO A 907 48.23 20.24 -14.20
N LEU A 908 46.91 20.14 -14.10
CA LEU A 908 46.06 19.67 -15.19
C LEU A 908 46.03 20.68 -16.33
N THR A 909 46.40 20.23 -17.52
CA THR A 909 46.33 21.01 -18.77
C THR A 909 44.98 20.78 -19.47
N CYS A 910 44.43 21.80 -20.11
CA CYS A 910 43.20 21.69 -20.92
C CYS A 910 43.56 21.40 -22.39
N SER A 911 42.78 20.54 -23.05
CA SER A 911 42.94 20.20 -24.48
C SER A 911 42.47 21.31 -25.42
#